data_AF-A0A4V4MDN2-F1
#
_entry.id   AF-A0A4V4MDN2-F1
#
_cell.length_a   1.000
_cell.length_b   1.000
_cell.length_c   1.000
_cell.angle_alpha   90.00
_cell.angle_beta   90.00
_cell.angle_gamma   90.00
#
_symmetry.space_group_name_H-M   'P 1'
#
loop_
_entity.id
_entity.type
_entity.pdbx_description
1 polymer ?
#
loop_
_entity_poly.entity_id
_entity_poly.type
_entity_poly.pdbx_seq_one_letter_code
_entity_poly.pdbx_strand_id
1 'polypeptide(L)'
;MYINLPDIQNEQTTTIHSNYAPQRPKLSSTRSRGRSITQIPTSSTPDADVQFSLQQQPLLAAADNESSAEGSQSGRPRANSTQSKLNQTKFSARNRSHSLELSPPLEAPIISVKTSKVRPSINIENIPLSPIHSPLNSPSSPQIPDPYPIRPKLKDSLPALAKLAAIFVLSTAFMFMALSSVKQLHVPQKLTDVRKLAFDLRAYMTLSSLNSLHVLGVIGLMYVWKQTWSIPGSAIVNVILGALLPTWIATAYACLLTAFGGFLSSFTALPVAPHIHYHFPNAINNLRSINKDPFRLFERLLIARLIPVIPYAVLNLAGGVVGVSYVPFVVSLFLGSIPMNGVACAVGDVLVSLAYFTMAEASKKVKLDGQSSKTIGTHNGVFHADEALAVFLLRLLPEYKASRRFCRKLLSQLTTNAAVTRTRDINILNQMDIVVDVGDVYDHDKKRYDHHYRGFNEVFGHNHNTKLSSAGLIYKHYGKKIISGHLGWNEDEERTLQIWLKVYREFIEALDAIDNGVSLYPTVENLPEAAYRNRTDLSSRVGKLNSNWNEEFTEQSQMVRFEEASKLTGKEFLESVDQYAKVWLPARDIVVDALSKRNQVDDSGKIILFETFCPWIDHYFELEHLDQFQIKQGEEPLYALLPDGSKGWRVRGIPPNSTTFALRKPLPEPWRGLRDEKLAEVSGVPGTIFCHASGFIGGNDTFEGALEMARKAVQF
;
A
#
# COMPACT_ATOMS: atom_id res chain seq x y z
N MET A 1 -35.36 -20.15 18.39
CA MET A 1 -36.67 -20.75 18.06
C MET A 1 -36.41 -21.97 17.19
N TYR A 2 -37.31 -22.96 17.18
CA TYR A 2 -37.01 -24.28 16.60
C TYR A 2 -36.97 -24.26 15.07
N ILE A 3 -35.95 -24.90 14.51
CA ILE A 3 -35.98 -25.49 13.16
C ILE A 3 -35.90 -27.00 13.39
N ASN A 4 -36.90 -27.76 12.96
CA ASN A 4 -36.87 -29.22 13.04
C ASN A 4 -36.10 -29.77 11.85
N LEU A 5 -34.97 -30.44 12.12
CA LEU A 5 -34.36 -31.39 11.20
C LEU A 5 -34.94 -32.79 11.51
N PRO A 6 -35.41 -33.56 10.52
CA PRO A 6 -35.83 -34.94 10.74
C PRO A 6 -34.60 -35.86 10.85
N ASP A 7 -34.57 -36.68 11.92
CA ASP A 7 -33.61 -37.78 12.04
C ASP A 7 -33.80 -38.80 10.91
N ILE A 8 -32.69 -39.34 10.39
CA ILE A 8 -32.68 -40.53 9.54
C ILE A 8 -31.74 -41.56 10.17
N GLN A 9 -32.33 -42.58 10.81
CA GLN A 9 -31.62 -43.79 11.24
C GLN A 9 -31.74 -44.90 10.19
N ASN A 10 -30.94 -45.96 10.37
CA ASN A 10 -30.80 -47.06 9.42
C ASN A 10 -32.08 -47.90 9.22
N GLU A 11 -32.50 -48.06 7.96
CA GLU A 11 -33.09 -49.31 7.44
C GLU A 11 -32.34 -49.63 6.12
N GLN A 12 -31.56 -50.71 6.04
CA GLN A 12 -31.95 -52.12 5.90
C GLN A 12 -32.58 -52.47 4.54
N THR A 13 -31.72 -53.11 3.73
CA THR A 13 -31.91 -53.80 2.46
C THR A 13 -33.27 -54.48 2.25
N THR A 14 -33.87 -54.30 1.07
CA THR A 14 -34.77 -55.31 0.48
C THR A 14 -34.65 -55.31 -1.05
N THR A 15 -34.57 -56.50 -1.65
CA THR A 15 -34.31 -56.70 -3.08
C THR A 15 -35.37 -57.58 -3.73
N ILE A 16 -36.06 -57.09 -4.78
CA ILE A 16 -36.82 -57.94 -5.72
C ILE A 16 -36.62 -57.46 -7.17
N HIS A 17 -36.42 -58.44 -8.05
CA HIS A 17 -36.40 -58.44 -9.52
C HIS A 17 -37.57 -57.67 -10.21
N SER A 18 -37.56 -57.22 -11.47
CA SER A 18 -36.57 -57.16 -12.60
C SER A 18 -37.17 -56.21 -13.70
N ASN A 19 -36.92 -56.19 -15.03
CA ASN A 19 -36.25 -57.08 -16.01
C ASN A 19 -35.97 -56.34 -17.36
N TYR A 20 -35.59 -57.12 -18.40
CA TYR A 20 -35.53 -56.80 -19.84
C TYR A 20 -34.44 -55.85 -20.36
N ALA A 21 -33.34 -56.47 -20.82
CA ALA A 21 -32.50 -55.99 -21.93
C ALA A 21 -32.98 -56.64 -23.26
N PRO A 22 -32.38 -56.39 -24.46
CA PRO A 22 -30.97 -56.69 -24.81
C PRO A 22 -30.34 -55.55 -25.70
N GLN A 23 -29.18 -55.63 -26.38
CA GLN A 23 -28.24 -56.70 -26.73
C GLN A 23 -26.76 -56.22 -26.66
N ARG A 24 -25.82 -57.14 -26.93
CA ARG A 24 -24.53 -56.88 -27.60
C ARG A 24 -24.24 -58.01 -28.61
N PRO A 25 -23.48 -57.71 -29.68
CA PRO A 25 -22.46 -58.66 -30.17
C PRO A 25 -21.11 -57.98 -30.50
N LYS A 26 -19.94 -58.65 -30.53
CA LYS A 26 -19.50 -59.96 -29.98
C LYS A 26 -17.96 -60.09 -30.14
N LEU A 27 -17.29 -60.72 -29.16
CA LEU A 27 -16.10 -61.61 -29.31
C LEU A 27 -14.79 -61.01 -29.92
N SER A 28 -13.59 -61.63 -29.79
CA SER A 28 -13.14 -62.85 -29.07
C SER A 28 -11.69 -62.71 -28.56
N SER A 29 -11.29 -63.60 -27.63
CA SER A 29 -9.96 -63.68 -26.98
C SER A 29 -8.97 -64.66 -27.62
N THR A 30 -7.67 -64.49 -27.36
CA THR A 30 -6.66 -65.59 -27.37
C THR A 30 -5.49 -65.36 -26.40
N ARG A 31 -4.66 -66.38 -26.15
CA ARG A 31 -3.59 -66.44 -25.10
C ARG A 31 -2.17 -66.49 -25.68
N SER A 32 -1.19 -65.85 -25.02
CA SER A 32 0.14 -66.39 -24.60
C SER A 32 0.98 -65.26 -23.95
N ARG A 33 1.66 -65.39 -22.80
CA ARG A 33 2.87 -66.17 -22.44
C ARG A 33 4.08 -65.94 -23.36
N GLY A 34 5.10 -65.19 -22.91
CA GLY A 34 6.42 -65.11 -23.57
C GLY A 34 7.47 -64.24 -22.84
N ARG A 35 8.64 -64.79 -22.54
CA ARG A 35 9.78 -64.26 -21.76
C ARG A 35 10.42 -62.92 -22.22
N SER A 36 11.12 -62.30 -21.27
CA SER A 36 12.18 -61.29 -21.47
C SER A 36 13.40 -61.83 -22.25
N ILE A 37 14.09 -60.94 -22.98
CA ILE A 37 15.53 -60.99 -23.29
C ILE A 37 16.08 -59.55 -23.39
N THR A 38 17.34 -59.35 -23.01
CA THR A 38 18.08 -58.07 -22.97
C THR A 38 18.84 -57.81 -24.27
N GLN A 39 18.95 -56.55 -24.73
CA GLN A 39 20.24 -55.91 -25.13
C GLN A 39 20.11 -54.45 -25.61
N ILE A 40 21.25 -53.76 -25.61
CA ILE A 40 21.55 -52.35 -25.98
C ILE A 40 22.67 -52.47 -27.04
N PRO A 41 22.73 -51.74 -28.20
CA PRO A 41 23.29 -50.36 -28.20
C PRO A 41 22.99 -49.40 -29.39
N THR A 42 23.61 -48.20 -29.30
CA THR A 42 24.10 -47.28 -30.37
C THR A 42 23.14 -46.57 -31.35
N SER A 43 22.83 -45.30 -31.01
CA SER A 43 23.13 -44.07 -31.79
C SER A 43 23.13 -44.04 -33.33
N SER A 44 22.22 -43.24 -33.92
CA SER A 44 22.52 -42.22 -34.94
C SER A 44 21.33 -41.26 -35.18
N THR A 45 21.61 -39.97 -35.42
CA THR A 45 20.68 -38.95 -35.97
C THR A 45 21.20 -38.53 -37.35
N PRO A 46 20.36 -38.03 -38.29
CA PRO A 46 19.93 -36.61 -38.26
C PRO A 46 18.51 -36.28 -38.83
N ASP A 47 18.08 -35.07 -38.50
CA ASP A 47 17.24 -34.08 -39.20
C ASP A 47 16.39 -34.44 -40.45
N ALA A 48 15.12 -33.98 -40.42
CA ALA A 48 14.34 -33.62 -41.60
C ALA A 48 13.26 -32.57 -41.26
N ASP A 49 13.40 -31.34 -41.77
CA ASP A 49 12.37 -30.29 -41.71
C ASP A 49 11.23 -30.57 -42.70
N VAL A 50 9.98 -30.23 -42.33
CA VAL A 50 8.84 -30.19 -43.26
C VAL A 50 8.00 -28.94 -43.01
N GLN A 51 8.05 -27.99 -43.94
CA GLN A 51 7.10 -26.87 -44.00
C GLN A 51 5.80 -27.29 -44.69
N PHE A 52 4.65 -26.82 -44.22
CA PHE A 52 3.41 -26.81 -44.99
C PHE A 52 3.27 -25.50 -45.79
N SER A 53 2.83 -25.60 -47.04
CA SER A 53 2.65 -24.48 -47.96
C SER A 53 1.18 -24.04 -48.08
N LEU A 54 0.95 -22.79 -48.50
CA LEU A 54 -0.35 -22.13 -48.59
C LEU A 54 -0.56 -21.48 -49.97
N GLN A 55 -1.44 -22.03 -50.79
CA GLN A 55 -2.01 -21.46 -52.03
C GLN A 55 -3.14 -22.39 -52.54
N GLN A 56 -4.19 -21.98 -53.26
CA GLN A 56 -4.89 -20.68 -53.43
C GLN A 56 -6.22 -20.91 -54.21
N GLN A 57 -6.95 -19.82 -54.55
CA GLN A 57 -8.10 -19.67 -55.48
C GLN A 57 -9.50 -19.52 -54.83
N PRO A 58 -10.46 -18.82 -55.50
CA PRO A 58 -10.30 -17.57 -56.27
C PRO A 58 -11.39 -16.52 -55.90
N LEU A 59 -11.39 -15.34 -56.56
CA LEU A 59 -12.35 -14.25 -56.34
C LEU A 59 -12.83 -13.61 -57.67
N LEU A 60 -14.14 -13.36 -57.77
CA LEU A 60 -14.89 -12.54 -58.75
C LEU A 60 -16.29 -12.32 -58.13
N ALA A 61 -16.98 -11.17 -58.19
CA ALA A 61 -16.68 -9.77 -58.55
C ALA A 61 -17.79 -8.89 -57.89
N ALA A 62 -17.98 -7.57 -58.04
CA ALA A 62 -17.37 -6.49 -58.84
C ALA A 62 -17.70 -5.12 -58.14
N ALA A 63 -17.30 -4.01 -58.77
CA ALA A 63 -17.80 -2.62 -58.56
C ALA A 63 -17.51 -1.92 -57.19
N ASP A 64 -17.11 -0.64 -57.12
CA ASP A 64 -16.71 0.35 -58.15
C ASP A 64 -15.73 1.39 -57.56
N ASN A 65 -14.89 1.98 -58.43
CA ASN A 65 -14.33 3.36 -58.45
C ASN A 65 -13.75 4.06 -57.18
N GLU A 66 -12.70 4.89 -57.24
CA GLU A 66 -11.84 5.34 -58.37
C GLU A 66 -10.52 5.97 -57.87
N SER A 67 -9.44 5.82 -58.65
CA SER A 67 -8.26 6.72 -58.70
C SER A 67 -7.37 6.89 -57.43
N SER A 68 -6.05 7.14 -57.48
CA SER A 68 -5.07 7.11 -58.59
C SER A 68 -3.63 7.10 -58.03
N ALA A 69 -2.70 6.43 -58.74
CA ALA A 69 -1.28 6.81 -59.00
C ALA A 69 -0.32 7.20 -57.82
N GLU A 70 0.97 6.87 -57.82
CA GLU A 70 1.83 6.02 -58.69
C GLU A 70 3.20 5.75 -58.01
N GLY A 71 4.01 4.83 -58.56
CA GLY A 71 5.45 4.68 -58.27
C GLY A 71 5.80 3.85 -57.03
N SER A 72 6.49 2.69 -57.07
CA SER A 72 7.73 2.28 -57.75
C SER A 72 9.01 2.94 -57.15
N GLN A 73 10.15 2.24 -56.95
CA GLN A 73 10.48 0.83 -57.24
C GLN A 73 11.75 0.36 -56.49
N SER A 74 11.86 -0.96 -56.21
CA SER A 74 13.11 -1.74 -56.02
C SER A 74 14.02 -1.47 -54.77
N GLY A 75 15.03 -2.33 -54.53
CA GLY A 75 16.21 -1.96 -53.71
C GLY A 75 16.59 -2.77 -52.43
N ARG A 76 16.67 -4.10 -52.46
CA ARG A 76 17.50 -4.90 -51.49
C ARG A 76 18.91 -5.13 -52.10
N PRO A 77 19.99 -5.51 -51.36
CA PRO A 77 20.01 -6.29 -50.09
C PRO A 77 21.11 -5.97 -49.02
N ARG A 78 21.04 -6.69 -47.87
CA ARG A 78 22.11 -7.20 -46.95
C ARG A 78 23.47 -6.46 -46.79
N ALA A 79 23.85 -6.11 -45.54
CA ALA A 79 24.78 -6.89 -44.68
C ALA A 79 25.52 -6.09 -43.56
N ASN A 80 25.53 -6.65 -42.34
CA ASN A 80 26.53 -6.67 -41.25
C ASN A 80 27.48 -5.48 -40.93
N SER A 81 27.57 -5.18 -39.61
CA SER A 81 28.73 -4.61 -38.86
C SER A 81 29.21 -3.18 -39.23
N THR A 82 29.68 -2.30 -38.33
CA THR A 82 30.53 -2.49 -37.14
C THR A 82 30.33 -1.33 -36.13
N GLN A 83 30.92 -1.40 -34.93
CA GLN A 83 31.03 -0.26 -34.01
C GLN A 83 31.86 0.90 -34.59
N SER A 84 31.49 2.16 -34.37
CA SER A 84 32.30 3.12 -33.57
C SER A 84 31.78 4.58 -33.55
N LYS A 85 32.12 5.26 -32.45
CA LYS A 85 32.28 6.71 -32.17
C LYS A 85 32.02 7.72 -33.32
N LEU A 86 31.32 8.82 -33.03
CA LEU A 86 31.88 10.14 -32.64
C LEU A 86 30.83 11.28 -32.80
N ASN A 87 30.98 12.33 -32.00
CA ASN A 87 30.15 13.55 -31.94
C ASN A 87 29.96 14.27 -33.29
N GLN A 88 28.79 14.88 -33.51
CA GLN A 88 28.65 16.35 -33.45
C GLN A 88 27.20 16.85 -33.39
N THR A 89 27.03 18.10 -32.98
CA THR A 89 25.74 18.80 -32.85
C THR A 89 25.29 19.45 -34.16
N LYS A 90 23.98 19.73 -34.33
CA LYS A 90 23.45 21.09 -34.68
C LYS A 90 21.92 21.17 -34.89
N PHE A 91 21.40 22.37 -34.57
CA PHE A 91 20.20 23.08 -35.07
C PHE A 91 18.77 22.45 -35.08
N SER A 92 18.00 22.89 -34.09
CA SER A 92 16.62 23.43 -34.16
C SER A 92 16.14 24.00 -35.52
N ALA A 93 14.85 23.81 -35.87
CA ALA A 93 13.83 24.89 -35.85
C ALA A 93 12.40 24.52 -36.35
N ARG A 94 11.38 25.06 -35.64
CA ARG A 94 10.00 25.42 -36.12
C ARG A 94 9.06 24.24 -36.54
N ASN A 95 7.72 24.38 -36.61
CA ASN A 95 6.78 25.53 -36.59
C ASN A 95 5.50 25.17 -35.74
N ARG A 96 4.84 26.08 -34.99
CA ARG A 96 3.64 26.93 -35.34
C ARG A 96 2.31 26.18 -35.67
N SER A 97 1.10 26.66 -35.33
CA SER A 97 0.64 27.81 -34.52
C SER A 97 -0.91 27.82 -34.25
N HIS A 98 -1.40 28.81 -33.48
CA HIS A 98 -2.80 29.28 -33.26
C HIS A 98 -3.56 28.70 -32.04
N SER A 99 -4.36 29.45 -31.26
CA SER A 99 -4.88 30.85 -31.39
C SER A 99 -4.87 31.66 -30.07
N LEU A 100 -4.76 33.00 -30.19
CA LEU A 100 -5.43 34.15 -29.52
C LEU A 100 -6.00 34.01 -28.07
N GLU A 101 -6.02 35.04 -27.21
CA GLU A 101 -6.22 36.50 -27.48
C GLU A 101 -5.48 37.44 -26.46
N LEU A 102 -5.54 38.78 -26.64
CA LEU A 102 -4.84 39.84 -25.86
C LEU A 102 -5.88 40.71 -25.05
N SER A 103 -5.62 41.74 -24.21
CA SER A 103 -4.69 42.92 -24.20
C SER A 103 -4.77 43.65 -22.81
N PRO A 104 -4.25 44.89 -22.58
CA PRO A 104 -2.86 45.39 -22.61
C PRO A 104 -2.43 46.20 -21.32
N PRO A 105 -1.16 46.65 -21.20
CA PRO A 105 -0.67 47.59 -20.17
C PRO A 105 -0.45 49.06 -20.66
N LEU A 106 0.01 49.97 -19.77
CA LEU A 106 0.32 51.40 -20.04
C LEU A 106 1.72 51.85 -19.53
N GLU A 107 2.22 52.98 -20.05
CA GLU A 107 3.60 53.54 -19.92
C GLU A 107 3.57 55.07 -19.58
N ALA A 108 4.62 55.79 -19.15
CA ALA A 108 5.96 55.52 -18.53
C ALA A 108 6.43 56.86 -17.85
N PRO A 109 7.56 57.59 -18.12
CA PRO A 109 8.86 57.32 -18.74
C PRO A 109 10.12 57.81 -17.93
N ILE A 110 11.28 57.84 -18.61
CA ILE A 110 12.68 58.07 -18.19
C ILE A 110 13.05 59.56 -17.90
N ILE A 111 14.08 59.85 -17.06
CA ILE A 111 15.16 60.88 -17.29
C ILE A 111 16.28 60.86 -16.21
N SER A 112 17.43 61.50 -16.47
CA SER A 112 18.73 61.43 -15.76
C SER A 112 19.32 62.83 -15.47
N VAL A 113 20.33 62.97 -14.57
CA VAL A 113 21.47 63.95 -14.64
C VAL A 113 22.47 63.80 -13.44
N LYS A 114 23.65 64.45 -13.50
CA LYS A 114 24.85 64.26 -12.65
C LYS A 114 25.32 65.47 -11.79
N THR A 115 25.89 65.16 -10.62
CA THR A 115 27.07 65.76 -9.91
C THR A 115 27.16 67.23 -9.41
N SER A 116 27.24 67.37 -8.05
CA SER A 116 28.15 68.24 -7.24
C SER A 116 28.02 69.79 -7.30
N LYS A 117 28.22 70.58 -6.23
CA LYS A 117 29.44 70.72 -5.36
C LYS A 117 29.22 71.65 -4.11
N VAL A 118 30.11 71.53 -3.10
CA VAL A 118 30.53 72.56 -2.09
C VAL A 118 29.63 72.89 -0.85
N ARG A 119 30.27 73.37 0.23
CA ARG A 119 29.81 73.67 1.63
C ARG A 119 30.37 75.05 2.09
N PRO A 120 29.77 75.77 3.07
CA PRO A 120 30.05 75.62 4.53
C PRO A 120 28.74 75.70 5.39
N SER A 121 28.58 76.11 6.69
CA SER A 121 29.46 76.69 7.74
C SER A 121 28.96 76.43 9.20
N ILE A 122 29.92 76.35 10.14
CA ILE A 122 30.08 77.01 11.48
C ILE A 122 28.88 77.88 11.98
N ASN A 123 28.42 77.86 13.25
CA ASN A 123 29.16 77.84 14.54
C ASN A 123 28.55 76.97 15.69
N ILE A 124 29.20 76.99 16.88
CA ILE A 124 29.03 76.08 18.04
C ILE A 124 28.73 76.85 19.33
N GLU A 125 27.89 76.32 20.24
CA GLU A 125 28.20 76.09 21.69
C GLU A 125 27.08 75.35 22.46
N ASN A 126 27.49 74.39 23.32
CA ASN A 126 26.97 74.00 24.67
C ASN A 126 25.43 73.93 24.94
N ILE A 127 24.81 72.92 25.58
CA ILE A 127 25.18 71.79 26.49
C ILE A 127 24.12 70.64 26.28
N PRO A 128 24.12 69.53 27.06
CA PRO A 128 24.94 68.32 26.98
C PRO A 128 24.38 67.23 26.02
N LEU A 129 25.17 66.20 25.72
CA LEU A 129 24.82 65.12 24.78
C LEU A 129 24.29 63.84 25.46
N SER A 130 23.07 63.43 25.09
CA SER A 130 22.55 62.05 25.25
C SER A 130 21.56 61.66 24.13
N PRO A 131 22.03 61.51 22.88
CA PRO A 131 21.15 61.28 21.72
C PRO A 131 20.55 59.87 21.69
N ILE A 132 19.22 59.81 21.58
CA ILE A 132 18.44 58.60 21.24
C ILE A 132 18.27 58.54 19.71
N HIS A 133 18.01 57.33 19.18
CA HIS A 133 17.69 56.98 17.79
C HIS A 133 18.85 56.79 16.79
N SER A 134 19.02 55.52 16.41
CA SER A 134 19.83 55.07 15.28
C SER A 134 19.00 55.07 13.97
N PRO A 135 19.59 55.42 12.82
CA PRO A 135 18.97 55.18 11.51
C PRO A 135 19.16 53.71 11.06
N LEU A 136 18.26 53.23 10.19
CA LEU A 136 18.37 51.93 9.52
C LEU A 136 19.65 51.84 8.68
N ASN A 137 20.23 50.64 8.61
CA ASN A 137 21.21 50.27 7.59
C ASN A 137 21.06 48.80 7.18
N SER A 138 21.48 48.50 5.95
CA SER A 138 21.45 47.16 5.36
C SER A 138 22.42 46.18 6.07
N PRO A 139 22.23 44.84 5.92
CA PRO A 139 23.10 43.83 6.50
C PRO A 139 24.49 43.85 5.85
N SER A 140 25.32 44.76 6.33
CA SER A 140 26.70 44.95 5.93
C SER A 140 27.58 43.83 6.48
N SER A 141 28.61 43.44 5.72
CA SER A 141 29.63 42.50 6.20
C SER A 141 30.32 43.06 7.45
N PRO A 142 30.78 42.19 8.38
CA PRO A 142 31.43 42.65 9.61
C PRO A 142 32.59 43.60 9.29
N GLN A 143 32.59 44.78 9.94
CA GLN A 143 33.60 45.81 9.69
C GLN A 143 35.01 45.29 9.97
N ILE A 144 35.97 45.76 9.17
CA ILE A 144 37.38 45.41 9.31
C ILE A 144 37.88 46.01 10.64
N PRO A 145 38.37 45.20 11.59
CA PRO A 145 38.96 45.71 12.83
C PRO A 145 40.22 46.55 12.56
N ASP A 146 40.50 47.47 13.48
CA ASP A 146 41.68 48.34 13.47
C ASP A 146 42.98 47.54 13.22
N PRO A 147 43.87 47.97 12.30
CA PRO A 147 45.15 47.31 12.04
C PRO A 147 46.09 47.25 13.27
N TYR A 148 45.88 48.09 14.29
CA TYR A 148 46.64 48.09 15.54
C TYR A 148 45.73 47.80 16.75
N PRO A 149 45.29 46.54 16.95
CA PRO A 149 44.44 46.20 18.07
C PRO A 149 45.14 46.48 19.41
N ILE A 150 44.56 47.39 20.21
CA ILE A 150 44.89 47.56 21.63
C ILE A 150 44.75 46.18 22.29
N ARG A 151 45.77 45.74 23.06
CA ARG A 151 45.77 44.42 23.71
C ARG A 151 44.47 44.20 24.50
N PRO A 152 43.56 43.31 24.05
CA PRO A 152 42.27 43.14 24.68
C PRO A 152 42.47 42.54 26.08
N LYS A 153 41.83 43.11 27.10
CA LYS A 153 41.94 42.59 28.46
C LYS A 153 40.84 41.54 28.63
N LEU A 154 41.14 40.42 29.29
CA LEU A 154 40.16 39.33 29.44
C LEU A 154 38.83 39.81 30.05
N LYS A 155 38.91 40.79 30.96
CA LYS A 155 37.75 41.46 31.59
C LYS A 155 36.77 42.08 30.58
N ASP A 156 37.25 42.50 29.40
CA ASP A 156 36.43 43.17 28.38
C ASP A 156 35.57 42.13 27.64
N SER A 157 36.05 40.89 27.51
CA SER A 157 35.29 39.74 27.00
C SER A 157 34.42 39.05 28.06
N LEU A 158 34.68 39.20 29.36
CA LEU A 158 33.96 38.49 30.43
C LEU A 158 32.42 38.60 30.33
N PRO A 159 31.80 39.76 30.05
CA PRO A 159 30.33 39.84 29.94
C PRO A 159 29.77 39.03 28.75
N ALA A 160 30.52 38.93 27.65
CA ALA A 160 30.13 38.15 26.48
C ALA A 160 30.35 36.65 26.70
N LEU A 161 31.45 36.27 27.37
CA LEU A 161 31.74 34.89 27.77
C LEU A 161 30.72 34.38 28.81
N ALA A 162 30.34 35.20 29.79
CA ALA A 162 29.31 34.86 30.77
C ALA A 162 27.93 34.66 30.12
N LYS A 163 27.55 35.51 29.15
CA LYS A 163 26.34 35.31 28.33
C LYS A 163 26.41 34.00 27.53
N LEU A 164 27.54 33.72 26.88
CA LEU A 164 27.73 32.47 26.12
C LEU A 164 27.63 31.24 27.04
N ALA A 165 28.22 31.27 28.24
CA ALA A 165 28.11 30.21 29.22
C ALA A 165 26.67 30.01 29.73
N ALA A 166 25.92 31.09 29.96
CA ALA A 166 24.50 31.01 30.32
C ALA A 166 23.67 30.38 29.19
N ILE A 167 23.92 30.75 27.93
CA ILE A 167 23.26 30.15 26.76
C ILE A 167 23.65 28.67 26.61
N PHE A 168 24.90 28.29 26.91
CA PHE A 168 25.32 26.88 26.96
C PHE A 168 24.51 26.10 28.01
N VAL A 169 24.44 26.58 29.25
CA VAL A 169 23.68 25.91 30.33
C VAL A 169 22.20 25.80 29.99
N LEU A 170 21.55 26.89 29.55
CA LEU A 170 20.13 26.90 29.21
C LEU A 170 19.79 26.01 28.00
N SER A 171 20.59 26.07 26.92
CA SER A 171 20.38 25.21 25.74
C SER A 171 20.65 23.74 26.05
N THR A 172 21.59 23.44 26.95
CA THR A 172 21.86 22.08 27.42
C THR A 172 20.70 21.53 28.27
N ALA A 173 20.16 22.32 29.20
CA ALA A 173 18.98 21.94 29.99
C ALA A 173 17.75 21.69 29.09
N PHE A 174 17.50 22.57 28.12
CA PHE A 174 16.42 22.39 27.14
C PHE A 174 16.63 21.14 26.26
N MET A 175 17.86 20.87 25.83
CA MET A 175 18.22 19.67 25.06
C MET A 175 17.99 18.38 25.88
N PHE A 176 18.38 18.33 27.16
CA PHE A 176 18.09 17.19 28.03
C PHE A 176 16.60 17.01 28.31
N MET A 177 15.83 18.10 28.48
CA MET A 177 14.38 18.04 28.61
C MET A 177 13.75 17.42 27.36
N ALA A 178 14.18 17.83 26.17
CA ALA A 178 13.71 17.29 24.90
C ALA A 178 14.14 15.84 24.64
N LEU A 179 15.34 15.41 25.08
CA LEU A 179 15.69 13.99 25.08
C LEU A 179 14.73 13.17 25.98
N SER A 180 14.41 13.70 27.17
CA SER A 180 13.55 13.00 28.14
C SER A 180 12.09 12.81 27.72
N SER A 181 11.58 13.61 26.76
CA SER A 181 10.22 13.42 26.22
C SER A 181 10.10 12.20 25.30
N VAL A 182 11.20 11.76 24.68
CA VAL A 182 11.27 10.49 23.92
C VAL A 182 11.92 9.43 24.81
N LYS A 183 11.11 8.75 25.64
CA LYS A 183 11.58 7.79 26.67
C LYS A 183 12.45 6.64 26.17
N GLN A 184 12.48 6.37 24.86
CA GLN A 184 13.31 5.37 24.19
C GLN A 184 14.69 5.92 23.80
N LEU A 185 14.84 7.24 23.63
CA LEU A 185 16.02 7.88 23.04
C LEU A 185 17.18 7.99 24.04
N HIS A 186 18.15 7.10 23.89
CA HIS A 186 19.38 7.07 24.67
C HIS A 186 20.59 7.12 23.74
N VAL A 187 21.76 7.54 24.23
CA VAL A 187 23.01 7.49 23.45
C VAL A 187 23.49 6.02 23.37
N PRO A 188 23.55 5.40 22.18
CA PRO A 188 23.98 4.02 22.05
C PRO A 188 25.50 3.91 22.25
N GLN A 189 25.97 2.93 23.03
CA GLN A 189 27.40 2.70 23.26
C GLN A 189 28.00 1.65 22.33
N LYS A 190 27.16 0.77 21.75
CA LYS A 190 27.55 -0.29 20.80
C LYS A 190 26.65 -0.25 19.57
N LEU A 191 27.15 -0.78 18.45
CA LEU A 191 26.38 -0.93 17.20
C LEU A 191 25.13 -1.81 17.35
N THR A 192 25.11 -2.72 18.33
CA THR A 192 23.92 -3.49 18.74
C THR A 192 22.81 -2.59 19.28
N ASP A 193 23.19 -1.56 20.03
CA ASP A 193 22.27 -0.68 20.74
C ASP A 193 21.61 0.27 19.75
N VAL A 194 22.34 0.68 18.71
CA VAL A 194 21.82 1.44 17.55
C VAL A 194 20.65 0.69 16.88
N ARG A 195 20.76 -0.63 16.68
CA ARG A 195 19.69 -1.44 16.07
C ARG A 195 18.44 -1.45 16.94
N LYS A 196 18.59 -1.72 18.23
CA LYS A 196 17.48 -1.74 19.18
C LYS A 196 16.81 -0.36 19.28
N LEU A 197 17.62 0.69 19.44
CA LEU A 197 17.18 2.08 19.49
C LEU A 197 16.40 2.47 18.22
N ALA A 198 16.89 2.12 17.04
CA ALA A 198 16.21 2.39 15.77
C ALA A 198 14.87 1.63 15.66
N PHE A 199 14.80 0.38 16.14
CA PHE A 199 13.55 -0.39 16.19
C PHE A 199 12.53 0.24 17.15
N ASP A 200 12.94 0.52 18.40
CA ASP A 200 12.10 1.12 19.44
C ASP A 200 11.58 2.51 19.02
N LEU A 201 12.41 3.31 18.33
CA LEU A 201 12.02 4.61 17.78
C LEU A 201 11.12 4.48 16.54
N ARG A 202 11.42 3.61 15.56
CA ARG A 202 10.52 3.36 14.41
C ARG A 202 9.13 2.96 14.90
N ALA A 203 9.05 2.06 15.89
CA ALA A 203 7.79 1.62 16.49
C ALA A 203 7.01 2.76 17.18
N TYR A 204 7.69 3.73 17.79
CA TYR A 204 7.02 4.92 18.34
C TYR A 204 6.58 5.91 17.24
N MET A 205 7.39 6.07 16.18
CA MET A 205 7.10 6.96 15.05
C MET A 205 5.91 6.49 14.19
N THR A 206 5.64 5.18 14.09
CA THR A 206 4.49 4.64 13.33
C THR A 206 3.15 4.81 14.03
N LEU A 207 3.13 5.13 15.34
CA LEU A 207 1.87 5.33 16.08
C LEU A 207 1.11 6.59 15.65
N SER A 208 1.80 7.64 15.19
CA SER A 208 1.18 8.84 14.60
C SER A 208 2.20 9.70 13.85
N SER A 209 1.71 10.52 12.92
CA SER A 209 2.54 11.55 12.26
C SER A 209 3.14 12.56 13.26
N LEU A 210 2.43 12.87 14.35
CA LEU A 210 2.93 13.71 15.43
C LEU A 210 4.10 13.06 16.18
N ASN A 211 4.06 11.75 16.41
CA ASN A 211 5.17 11.02 17.03
C ASN A 211 6.41 10.98 16.12
N SER A 212 6.19 10.84 14.80
CA SER A 212 7.26 10.95 13.81
C SER A 212 7.93 12.33 13.84
N LEU A 213 7.13 13.41 13.81
CA LEU A 213 7.62 14.78 13.96
C LEU A 213 8.32 15.02 15.31
N HIS A 214 7.83 14.43 16.40
CA HIS A 214 8.44 14.52 17.73
C HIS A 214 9.84 13.90 17.77
N VAL A 215 10.01 12.65 17.28
CA VAL A 215 11.34 11.99 17.24
C VAL A 215 12.31 12.75 16.35
N LEU A 216 11.89 13.14 15.15
CA LEU A 216 12.75 13.88 14.23
C LEU A 216 13.12 15.27 14.79
N GLY A 217 12.16 15.97 15.41
CA GLY A 217 12.39 17.25 16.07
C GLY A 217 13.41 17.17 17.22
N VAL A 218 13.30 16.14 18.07
CA VAL A 218 14.23 15.93 19.19
C VAL A 218 15.63 15.53 18.70
N ILE A 219 15.72 14.63 17.71
CA ILE A 219 17.02 14.26 17.10
C ILE A 219 17.64 15.47 16.38
N GLY A 220 16.84 16.28 15.69
CA GLY A 220 17.28 17.51 15.04
C GLY A 220 17.79 18.56 16.04
N LEU A 221 17.07 18.78 17.14
CA LEU A 221 17.50 19.66 18.23
C LEU A 221 18.81 19.20 18.86
N MET A 222 18.93 17.91 19.20
CA MET A 222 20.19 17.32 19.67
C MET A 222 21.32 17.52 18.66
N TYR A 223 21.04 17.32 17.36
CA TYR A 223 22.03 17.48 16.30
C TYR A 223 22.54 18.92 16.18
N VAL A 224 21.64 19.89 16.21
CA VAL A 224 21.96 21.32 16.13
C VAL A 224 22.68 21.79 17.38
N TRP A 225 22.26 21.35 18.57
CA TRP A 225 22.95 21.66 19.83
C TRP A 225 24.40 21.19 19.82
N LYS A 226 24.67 19.91 19.52
CA LYS A 226 26.06 19.41 19.46
C LYS A 226 26.89 20.14 18.38
N GLN A 227 26.28 20.45 17.23
CA GLN A 227 26.97 21.07 16.10
C GLN A 227 27.29 22.54 16.37
N THR A 228 26.42 23.24 17.10
CA THR A 228 26.65 24.61 17.59
C THR A 228 27.83 24.65 18.56
N TRP A 229 27.85 23.75 19.54
CA TRP A 229 28.88 23.70 20.57
C TRP A 229 30.13 22.89 20.18
N SER A 230 30.25 22.49 18.90
CA SER A 230 31.36 21.68 18.37
C SER A 230 31.61 20.35 19.11
N ILE A 231 30.57 19.78 19.70
CA ILE A 231 30.60 18.51 20.44
C ILE A 231 30.65 17.34 19.45
N PRO A 232 31.57 16.37 19.61
CA PRO A 232 31.70 15.24 18.70
C PRO A 232 30.48 14.29 18.77
N GLY A 233 30.29 13.50 17.71
CA GLY A 233 29.22 12.48 17.65
C GLY A 233 28.30 12.54 16.43
N SER A 234 28.49 13.50 15.51
CA SER A 234 27.65 13.63 14.29
C SER A 234 27.51 12.33 13.48
N ALA A 235 28.57 11.52 13.39
CA ALA A 235 28.50 10.21 12.72
C ALA A 235 27.47 9.26 13.35
N ILE A 236 27.41 9.17 14.69
CA ILE A 236 26.45 8.29 15.40
C ILE A 236 25.02 8.76 15.15
N VAL A 237 24.77 10.08 15.18
CA VAL A 237 23.43 10.62 14.95
C VAL A 237 23.01 10.47 13.47
N ASN A 238 23.93 10.55 12.52
CA ASN A 238 23.67 10.24 11.11
C ASN A 238 23.34 8.76 10.89
N VAL A 239 24.07 7.84 11.55
CA VAL A 239 23.76 6.41 11.54
C VAL A 239 22.37 6.16 12.15
N ILE A 240 21.98 6.85 13.22
CA ILE A 240 20.60 6.79 13.74
C ILE A 240 19.59 7.34 12.71
N LEU A 241 19.85 8.48 12.07
CA LEU A 241 18.95 9.06 11.07
C LEU A 241 18.73 8.13 9.86
N GLY A 242 19.78 7.51 9.32
CA GLY A 242 19.66 6.50 8.27
C GLY A 242 19.05 5.18 8.73
N ALA A 243 19.19 4.86 10.02
CA ALA A 243 18.45 3.75 10.64
C ALA A 243 16.97 4.07 10.88
N LEU A 244 16.50 5.32 10.72
CA LEU A 244 15.09 5.72 10.88
C LEU A 244 14.39 6.13 9.57
N LEU A 245 15.12 6.75 8.64
CA LEU A 245 14.61 7.31 7.39
C LEU A 245 15.38 6.74 6.18
N PRO A 246 14.77 6.66 4.99
CA PRO A 246 15.47 6.30 3.76
C PRO A 246 16.75 7.12 3.57
N THR A 247 17.86 6.48 3.21
CA THR A 247 19.21 7.09 3.16
C THR A 247 19.25 8.50 2.53
N TRP A 248 18.55 8.75 1.42
CA TRP A 248 18.55 10.06 0.77
C TRP A 248 17.84 11.17 1.59
N ILE A 249 16.73 10.84 2.26
CA ILE A 249 16.01 11.76 3.16
C ILE A 249 16.87 12.03 4.39
N ALA A 250 17.42 10.98 5.00
CA ALA A 250 18.32 11.08 6.14
C ALA A 250 19.54 11.97 5.84
N THR A 251 20.14 11.81 4.66
CA THR A 251 21.28 12.60 4.20
C THR A 251 20.92 14.07 4.02
N ALA A 252 19.82 14.38 3.33
CA ALA A 252 19.37 15.76 3.12
C ALA A 252 19.09 16.46 4.47
N TYR A 253 18.40 15.77 5.38
CA TYR A 253 18.10 16.29 6.71
C TYR A 253 19.37 16.50 7.56
N ALA A 254 20.30 15.54 7.58
CA ALA A 254 21.59 15.67 8.24
C ALA A 254 22.41 16.86 7.68
N CYS A 255 22.39 17.10 6.37
CA CYS A 255 23.08 18.24 5.75
C CYS A 255 22.45 19.58 6.16
N LEU A 256 21.11 19.68 6.21
CA LEU A 256 20.42 20.88 6.72
C LEU A 256 20.80 21.18 8.19
N LEU A 257 20.75 20.17 9.05
CA LEU A 257 21.10 20.29 10.47
C LEU A 257 22.59 20.62 10.67
N THR A 258 23.47 20.08 9.81
CA THR A 258 24.91 20.38 9.80
C THR A 258 25.17 21.83 9.40
N ALA A 259 24.49 22.31 8.34
CA ALA A 259 24.60 23.69 7.87
C ALA A 259 24.10 24.70 8.92
N PHE A 260 22.91 24.47 9.48
CA PHE A 260 22.31 25.35 10.49
C PHE A 260 23.11 25.37 11.80
N GLY A 261 23.45 24.20 12.36
CA GLY A 261 24.25 24.13 13.59
C GLY A 261 25.67 24.68 13.41
N GLY A 262 26.29 24.50 12.23
CA GLY A 262 27.61 25.08 11.95
C GLY A 262 27.60 26.60 11.75
N PHE A 263 26.51 27.15 11.22
CA PHE A 263 26.25 28.58 11.21
C PHE A 263 26.17 29.14 12.63
N LEU A 264 25.33 28.54 13.49
CA LEU A 264 25.26 28.91 14.91
C LEU A 264 26.62 28.79 15.63
N SER A 265 27.40 27.75 15.32
CA SER A 265 28.74 27.54 15.88
C SER A 265 29.70 28.71 15.60
N SER A 266 29.62 29.35 14.43
CA SER A 266 30.46 30.49 14.09
C SER A 266 30.32 31.69 15.06
N PHE A 267 29.12 31.91 15.60
CA PHE A 267 28.87 32.97 16.57
C PHE A 267 29.51 32.69 17.95
N THR A 268 29.72 31.42 18.30
CA THR A 268 30.31 31.04 19.60
C THR A 268 31.78 31.49 19.74
N ALA A 269 32.48 31.71 18.62
CA ALA A 269 33.86 32.19 18.61
C ALA A 269 34.00 33.71 18.78
N LEU A 270 32.93 34.49 18.57
CA LEU A 270 32.98 35.95 18.55
C LEU A 270 33.51 36.61 19.85
N PRO A 271 33.18 36.14 21.08
CA PRO A 271 33.74 36.72 22.31
C PRO A 271 35.27 36.59 22.46
N VAL A 272 35.88 35.64 21.74
CA VAL A 272 37.31 35.33 21.76
C VAL A 272 38.04 35.90 20.53
N ALA A 273 37.31 36.18 19.44
CA ALA A 273 37.86 36.69 18.19
C ALA A 273 38.83 37.89 18.34
N PRO A 274 38.58 38.93 19.18
CA PRO A 274 39.53 40.03 19.36
C PRO A 274 40.91 39.58 19.89
N HIS A 275 40.94 38.59 20.78
CA HIS A 275 42.18 38.01 21.31
C HIS A 275 42.94 37.24 20.23
N ILE A 276 42.21 36.52 19.37
CA ILE A 276 42.81 35.79 18.24
C ILE A 276 43.33 36.76 17.17
N HIS A 277 42.64 37.88 16.91
CA HIS A 277 43.11 38.92 16.00
C HIS A 277 44.38 39.60 16.53
N TYR A 278 44.46 39.85 17.84
CA TYR A 278 45.65 40.41 18.50
C TYR A 278 46.86 39.45 18.47
N HIS A 279 46.65 38.16 18.74
CA HIS A 279 47.74 37.18 18.81
C HIS A 279 48.17 36.59 17.46
N PHE A 280 47.28 36.57 16.45
CA PHE A 280 47.56 35.97 15.13
C PHE A 280 47.19 36.88 13.93
N PRO A 281 47.55 38.18 13.94
CA PRO A 281 47.07 39.15 12.94
C PRO A 281 47.42 38.75 11.50
N ASN A 282 48.64 38.26 11.27
CA ASN A 282 49.10 37.86 9.93
C ASN A 282 48.28 36.68 9.36
N ALA A 283 47.93 35.70 10.19
CA ALA A 283 47.09 34.57 9.76
C ALA A 283 45.67 35.02 9.42
N ILE A 284 45.07 35.87 10.28
CA ILE A 284 43.72 36.41 10.05
C ILE A 284 43.68 37.31 8.80
N ASN A 285 44.69 38.16 8.58
CA ASN A 285 44.76 39.03 7.42
C ASN A 285 44.97 38.24 6.11
N ASN A 286 45.78 37.18 6.13
CA ASN A 286 45.90 36.26 5.00
C ASN A 286 44.55 35.59 4.68
N LEU A 287 43.81 35.10 5.69
CA LEU A 287 42.49 34.51 5.49
C LEU A 287 41.43 35.54 5.03
N ARG A 288 41.49 36.78 5.51
CA ARG A 288 40.62 37.88 5.02
C ARG A 288 40.93 38.31 3.59
N SER A 289 42.17 38.19 3.13
CA SER A 289 42.51 38.47 1.72
C SER A 289 41.78 37.54 0.75
N ILE A 290 41.51 36.30 1.18
CA ILE A 290 40.78 35.25 0.46
C ILE A 290 39.25 35.48 0.50
N ASN A 291 38.75 36.12 1.57
CA ASN A 291 37.33 36.41 1.82
C ASN A 291 36.73 37.50 0.91
N LYS A 292 37.54 38.16 0.05
CA LYS A 292 37.11 39.29 -0.80
C LYS A 292 36.17 38.89 -1.95
N ASP A 293 36.19 37.63 -2.37
CA ASP A 293 35.39 37.10 -3.48
C ASP A 293 34.47 35.98 -2.92
N PRO A 294 33.14 36.19 -2.83
CA PRO A 294 32.20 35.20 -2.31
C PRO A 294 32.20 33.87 -3.08
N PHE A 295 32.55 33.86 -4.37
CA PHE A 295 32.59 32.66 -5.20
C PHE A 295 33.85 31.85 -4.90
N ARG A 296 35.03 32.47 -4.91
CA ARG A 296 36.30 31.81 -4.52
C ARG A 296 36.30 31.36 -3.06
N LEU A 297 35.59 32.07 -2.20
CA LEU A 297 35.34 31.66 -0.81
C LEU A 297 34.47 30.40 -0.75
N PHE A 298 33.37 30.34 -1.52
CA PHE A 298 32.53 29.15 -1.64
C PHE A 298 33.33 27.94 -2.14
N GLU A 299 34.10 28.07 -3.23
CA GLU A 299 34.93 27.00 -3.78
C GLU A 299 35.90 26.42 -2.72
N ARG A 300 36.63 27.29 -2.04
CA ARG A 300 37.63 26.89 -1.03
C ARG A 300 37.00 26.23 0.18
N LEU A 301 35.88 26.77 0.68
CA LEU A 301 35.14 26.16 1.79
C LEU A 301 34.49 24.83 1.37
N LEU A 302 34.03 24.70 0.13
CA LEU A 302 33.47 23.46 -0.40
C LEU A 302 34.55 22.36 -0.48
N ILE A 303 35.71 22.66 -1.09
CA ILE A 303 36.85 21.72 -1.18
C ILE A 303 37.31 21.29 0.22
N ALA A 304 37.48 22.24 1.15
CA ALA A 304 37.89 21.96 2.53
C ALA A 304 36.85 21.17 3.37
N ARG A 305 35.63 20.99 2.85
CA ARG A 305 34.56 20.22 3.51
C ARG A 305 34.30 18.88 2.82
N LEU A 306 34.41 18.81 1.49
CA LEU A 306 34.40 17.57 0.71
C LEU A 306 35.63 16.69 1.00
N ILE A 307 36.79 17.31 1.27
CA ILE A 307 38.02 16.62 1.69
C ILE A 307 38.26 16.98 3.17
N PRO A 308 37.76 16.17 4.13
CA PRO A 308 37.66 16.54 5.55
C PRO A 308 38.99 16.43 6.33
N VAL A 309 40.08 17.00 5.79
CA VAL A 309 41.39 17.11 6.47
C VAL A 309 41.28 18.03 7.70
N ILE A 310 40.41 19.05 7.62
CA ILE A 310 40.16 19.99 8.72
C ILE A 310 38.78 19.67 9.32
N PRO A 311 38.68 19.41 10.64
CA PRO A 311 37.39 19.17 11.28
C PRO A 311 36.43 20.34 11.09
N TYR A 312 35.16 20.05 10.76
CA TYR A 312 34.17 21.10 10.47
C TYR A 312 33.99 22.10 11.64
N ALA A 313 34.15 21.65 12.89
CA ALA A 313 34.19 22.50 14.07
C ALA A 313 35.22 23.66 13.92
N VAL A 314 36.45 23.33 13.54
CA VAL A 314 37.54 24.30 13.34
C VAL A 314 37.20 25.26 12.20
N LEU A 315 36.70 24.76 11.06
CA LEU A 315 36.26 25.60 9.94
C LEU A 315 35.12 26.55 10.32
N ASN A 316 34.18 26.11 11.15
CA ASN A 316 33.01 26.90 11.54
C ASN A 316 33.38 28.01 12.54
N LEU A 317 34.18 27.67 13.57
CA LEU A 317 34.74 28.64 14.52
C LEU A 317 35.66 29.65 13.81
N ALA A 318 36.54 29.18 12.92
CA ALA A 318 37.42 30.05 12.12
C ALA A 318 36.63 30.98 11.19
N GLY A 319 35.51 30.53 10.62
CA GLY A 319 34.62 31.38 9.82
C GLY A 319 34.10 32.59 10.62
N GLY A 320 33.67 32.35 11.87
CA GLY A 320 33.23 33.42 12.78
C GLY A 320 34.35 34.38 13.17
N VAL A 321 35.56 33.87 13.44
CA VAL A 321 36.73 34.71 13.78
C VAL A 321 37.19 35.54 12.57
N VAL A 322 37.26 34.96 11.37
CA VAL A 322 37.72 35.66 10.16
C VAL A 322 36.71 36.71 9.70
N GLY A 323 35.41 36.44 9.87
CA GLY A 323 34.30 37.27 9.40
C GLY A 323 33.87 36.91 7.98
N VAL A 324 33.64 35.62 7.71
CA VAL A 324 33.29 35.13 6.37
C VAL A 324 31.84 35.42 5.96
N SER A 325 31.60 35.63 4.67
CA SER A 325 30.25 35.84 4.13
C SER A 325 29.33 34.63 4.40
N TYR A 326 28.18 34.87 5.03
CA TYR A 326 27.32 33.79 5.53
C TYR A 326 26.72 32.91 4.43
N VAL A 327 26.28 33.47 3.29
CA VAL A 327 25.68 32.69 2.19
C VAL A 327 26.64 31.62 1.64
N PRO A 328 27.85 31.97 1.13
CA PRO A 328 28.80 30.95 0.66
C PRO A 328 29.26 30.01 1.78
N PHE A 329 29.32 30.47 3.04
CA PHE A 329 29.64 29.62 4.19
C PHE A 329 28.56 28.57 4.48
N VAL A 330 27.27 28.92 4.45
CA VAL A 330 26.16 27.99 4.71
C VAL A 330 25.98 27.01 3.55
N VAL A 331 25.99 27.50 2.31
CA VAL A 331 25.77 26.65 1.12
C VAL A 331 26.92 25.64 0.93
N SER A 332 28.19 26.04 1.15
CA SER A 332 29.31 25.10 1.13
C SER A 332 29.33 24.14 2.33
N LEU A 333 28.67 24.45 3.44
CA LEU A 333 28.51 23.51 4.56
C LEU A 333 27.41 22.49 4.29
N PHE A 334 26.29 22.91 3.69
CA PHE A 334 25.25 22.01 3.22
C PHE A 334 25.82 21.04 2.18
N LEU A 335 26.35 21.55 1.06
CA LEU A 335 26.85 20.72 -0.04
C LEU A 335 28.11 19.92 0.36
N GLY A 336 29.05 20.56 1.06
CA GLY A 336 30.32 19.92 1.44
C GLY A 336 30.18 18.79 2.45
N SER A 337 29.07 18.74 3.21
CA SER A 337 28.80 17.65 4.16
C SER A 337 28.07 16.45 3.57
N ILE A 338 27.59 16.52 2.32
CA ILE A 338 26.85 15.45 1.65
C ILE A 338 27.60 14.10 1.66
N PRO A 339 28.91 14.00 1.33
CA PRO A 339 29.59 12.70 1.31
C PRO A 339 29.66 12.05 2.71
N MET A 340 30.05 12.81 3.73
CA MET A 340 30.22 12.29 5.09
C MET A 340 28.88 11.97 5.77
N ASN A 341 27.86 12.81 5.53
CA ASN A 341 26.51 12.53 6.03
C ASN A 341 25.88 11.36 5.28
N GLY A 342 26.08 11.27 3.97
CA GLY A 342 25.57 10.19 3.11
C GLY A 342 26.13 8.82 3.46
N VAL A 343 27.45 8.71 3.62
CA VAL A 343 28.09 7.45 4.06
C VAL A 343 27.59 7.04 5.45
N ALA A 344 27.48 7.97 6.40
CA ALA A 344 27.00 7.65 7.74
C ALA A 344 25.51 7.26 7.77
N CYS A 345 24.65 7.90 6.97
CA CYS A 345 23.25 7.49 6.83
C CYS A 345 23.12 6.12 6.15
N ALA A 346 23.86 5.87 5.07
CA ALA A 346 23.88 4.59 4.38
C ALA A 346 24.35 3.45 5.31
N VAL A 347 25.35 3.69 6.16
CA VAL A 347 25.77 2.74 7.20
C VAL A 347 24.63 2.42 8.17
N GLY A 348 23.77 3.39 8.53
CA GLY A 348 22.58 3.15 9.36
C GLY A 348 21.52 2.28 8.69
N ASP A 349 21.19 2.60 7.44
CA ASP A 349 20.21 1.89 6.61
C ASP A 349 20.66 0.44 6.35
N VAL A 350 21.95 0.25 6.02
CA VAL A 350 22.60 -1.07 5.87
C VAL A 350 22.71 -1.81 7.21
N LEU A 351 22.99 -1.13 8.33
CA LEU A 351 23.10 -1.75 9.66
C LEU A 351 21.74 -2.29 10.18
N VAL A 352 20.63 -1.69 9.75
CA VAL A 352 19.26 -2.18 9.98
C VAL A 352 18.90 -3.26 8.96
N SER A 353 19.21 -3.07 7.67
CA SER A 353 18.94 -4.08 6.63
C SER A 353 19.67 -5.41 6.90
N LEU A 354 20.96 -5.35 7.23
CA LEU A 354 21.75 -6.50 7.68
C LEU A 354 21.28 -7.05 9.03
N ALA A 355 20.57 -6.27 9.86
CA ALA A 355 19.91 -6.83 11.04
C ALA A 355 18.72 -7.70 10.64
N TYR A 356 17.90 -7.29 9.66
CA TYR A 356 16.84 -8.15 9.12
C TYR A 356 17.38 -9.41 8.45
N PHE A 357 18.46 -9.32 7.65
CA PHE A 357 19.13 -10.52 7.11
C PHE A 357 19.68 -11.43 8.21
N THR A 358 20.49 -10.91 9.15
CA THR A 358 21.08 -11.75 10.20
C THR A 358 20.09 -12.24 11.24
N MET A 359 18.94 -11.57 11.43
CA MET A 359 17.83 -12.10 12.23
C MET A 359 17.02 -13.17 11.46
N ALA A 360 16.83 -13.04 10.14
CA ALA A 360 16.26 -14.11 9.33
C ALA A 360 17.17 -15.36 9.28
N GLU A 361 18.48 -15.16 9.30
CA GLU A 361 19.48 -16.23 9.29
C GLU A 361 19.68 -16.86 10.69
N ALA A 362 19.68 -16.06 11.77
CA ALA A 362 19.67 -16.57 13.14
C ALA A 362 18.35 -17.24 13.53
N SER A 363 17.23 -16.83 12.92
CA SER A 363 15.93 -17.52 13.03
C SER A 363 16.02 -18.98 12.56
N LYS A 364 16.88 -19.30 11.57
CA LYS A 364 17.18 -20.68 11.17
C LYS A 364 17.99 -21.49 12.22
N LYS A 365 18.44 -20.89 13.34
CA LYS A 365 19.33 -21.54 14.33
C LYS A 365 18.96 -21.35 15.81
N VAL A 366 17.93 -20.59 16.17
CA VAL A 366 17.51 -20.41 17.57
C VAL A 366 16.03 -20.75 17.74
N LYS A 367 15.72 -21.82 18.49
CA LYS A 367 14.37 -22.03 19.04
C LYS A 367 14.09 -20.90 20.05
N LEU A 368 13.21 -19.96 19.68
CA LEU A 368 12.75 -18.89 20.56
C LEU A 368 11.45 -19.29 21.26
N ASP A 369 11.47 -19.29 22.60
CA ASP A 369 10.28 -19.47 23.42
C ASP A 369 9.26 -18.35 23.13
N GLY A 370 8.24 -18.68 22.33
CA GLY A 370 7.22 -17.74 21.87
C GLY A 370 6.71 -18.04 20.47
N GLN A 371 7.53 -18.67 19.60
CA GLN A 371 7.02 -19.22 18.35
C GLN A 371 6.12 -20.43 18.62
N SER A 372 5.06 -20.63 17.81
CA SER A 372 4.37 -21.92 17.85
C SER A 372 5.37 -23.04 17.51
N SER A 373 5.28 -24.16 18.23
CA SER A 373 6.05 -25.37 17.92
C SER A 373 5.59 -26.05 16.62
N LYS A 374 4.52 -25.55 16.00
CA LYS A 374 3.93 -26.09 14.77
C LYS A 374 4.49 -25.44 13.51
N THR A 375 4.64 -26.29 12.50
CA THR A 375 5.23 -25.99 11.19
C THR A 375 4.21 -26.23 10.07
N ILE A 376 4.29 -25.44 8.99
CA ILE A 376 3.41 -25.53 7.83
C ILE A 376 4.27 -25.73 6.58
N GLY A 377 4.03 -26.81 5.82
CA GLY A 377 4.61 -27.02 4.50
C GLY A 377 3.68 -26.51 3.39
N THR A 378 4.27 -25.95 2.33
CA THR A 378 3.59 -25.72 1.05
C THR A 378 4.61 -25.70 -0.10
N HIS A 379 4.18 -25.62 -1.35
CA HIS A 379 5.06 -25.68 -2.52
C HIS A 379 6.02 -24.47 -2.62
N ASN A 380 7.02 -24.55 -3.51
CA ASN A 380 8.00 -23.47 -3.80
C ASN A 380 7.86 -22.85 -5.20
N GLY A 381 6.68 -22.93 -5.81
CA GLY A 381 6.43 -22.35 -7.13
C GLY A 381 6.11 -20.86 -7.10
N VAL A 382 5.62 -20.37 -8.24
CA VAL A 382 4.64 -19.26 -8.31
C VAL A 382 3.50 -19.60 -7.34
N PHE A 383 3.14 -18.66 -6.47
CA PHE A 383 2.08 -18.84 -5.47
C PHE A 383 0.73 -18.31 -5.97
N HIS A 384 -0.35 -18.86 -5.41
CA HIS A 384 -1.72 -18.52 -5.73
C HIS A 384 -2.41 -17.86 -4.52
N ALA A 385 -3.72 -17.65 -4.59
CA ALA A 385 -4.47 -17.02 -3.50
C ALA A 385 -4.97 -18.02 -2.45
N ASP A 386 -5.12 -19.28 -2.83
CA ASP A 386 -5.64 -20.31 -1.94
C ASP A 386 -4.57 -20.76 -0.92
N GLU A 387 -3.34 -21.10 -1.34
CA GLU A 387 -2.32 -21.60 -0.42
C GLU A 387 -1.76 -20.48 0.47
N ALA A 388 -1.70 -19.26 -0.06
CA ALA A 388 -1.53 -18.03 0.70
C ALA A 388 -2.61 -17.83 1.79
N LEU A 389 -3.89 -18.07 1.47
CA LEU A 389 -5.00 -17.97 2.43
C LEU A 389 -5.00 -19.14 3.42
N ALA A 390 -4.77 -20.37 2.99
CA ALA A 390 -4.70 -21.58 3.81
C ALA A 390 -3.65 -21.41 4.93
N VAL A 391 -2.46 -20.89 4.58
CA VAL A 391 -1.43 -20.52 5.55
C VAL A 391 -1.92 -19.47 6.56
N PHE A 392 -2.68 -18.45 6.13
CA PHE A 392 -3.21 -17.43 7.05
C PHE A 392 -4.28 -18.01 7.98
N LEU A 393 -5.26 -18.74 7.43
CA LEU A 393 -6.33 -19.40 8.16
C LEU A 393 -5.76 -20.31 9.26
N LEU A 394 -4.78 -21.15 8.92
CA LEU A 394 -4.09 -21.99 9.90
C LEU A 394 -3.47 -21.16 11.03
N ARG A 395 -2.77 -20.07 10.72
CA ARG A 395 -2.14 -19.16 11.70
C ARG A 395 -3.14 -18.43 12.61
N LEU A 396 -4.44 -18.44 12.30
CA LEU A 396 -5.49 -17.96 13.22
C LEU A 396 -5.80 -18.96 14.34
N LEU A 397 -5.60 -20.27 14.12
CA LEU A 397 -5.87 -21.31 15.11
C LEU A 397 -4.92 -21.23 16.32
N PRO A 398 -5.40 -21.47 17.56
CA PRO A 398 -4.57 -21.40 18.77
C PRO A 398 -3.28 -22.21 18.72
N GLU A 399 -3.32 -23.40 18.10
CA GLU A 399 -2.18 -24.32 17.98
C GLU A 399 -1.06 -23.83 17.03
N TYR A 400 -1.38 -23.05 15.99
CA TYR A 400 -0.39 -22.48 15.06
C TYR A 400 -0.06 -21.00 15.38
N LYS A 401 -0.70 -20.43 16.41
CA LYS A 401 -0.54 -19.05 16.88
C LYS A 401 0.49 -18.98 18.02
N ALA A 402 1.22 -17.86 18.10
CA ALA A 402 2.17 -17.60 19.18
C ALA A 402 1.52 -17.64 20.57
N SER A 403 2.24 -18.15 21.58
CA SER A 403 1.73 -18.22 22.96
C SER A 403 1.51 -16.83 23.56
N ARG A 404 0.24 -16.43 23.70
CA ARG A 404 -0.17 -15.10 24.20
C ARG A 404 0.25 -14.79 25.66
N ARG A 405 0.86 -15.72 26.40
CA ARG A 405 1.10 -15.59 27.86
C ARG A 405 1.97 -14.40 28.28
N PHE A 406 2.79 -13.82 27.40
CA PHE A 406 3.58 -12.62 27.69
C PHE A 406 3.00 -11.31 27.09
N CYS A 407 2.09 -11.39 26.12
CA CYS A 407 1.58 -10.24 25.37
C CYS A 407 0.17 -9.80 25.81
N ARG A 408 0.01 -9.45 27.10
CA ARG A 408 -1.23 -8.83 27.62
C ARG A 408 -1.25 -7.28 27.58
N LYS A 409 -0.21 -6.65 27.03
CA LYS A 409 -0.19 -5.22 26.73
C LYS A 409 0.68 -4.95 25.51
N LEU A 410 0.09 -4.28 24.50
CA LEU A 410 0.77 -3.70 23.33
C LEU A 410 1.57 -4.67 22.41
N LEU A 411 0.89 -5.66 21.79
CA LEU A 411 1.43 -6.30 20.57
C LEU A 411 0.32 -6.93 19.71
N SER A 412 0.09 -6.40 18.50
CA SER A 412 -0.82 -6.99 17.50
C SER A 412 -0.14 -7.32 16.16
N GLN A 413 1.07 -6.82 15.90
CA GLN A 413 1.77 -6.95 14.61
C GLN A 413 3.03 -7.84 14.63
N LEU A 414 3.41 -8.38 15.79
CA LEU A 414 4.51 -9.36 15.92
C LEU A 414 4.04 -10.59 16.70
N THR A 415 3.14 -11.36 16.09
CA THR A 415 2.87 -12.74 16.52
C THR A 415 3.82 -13.67 15.77
N THR A 416 4.69 -14.37 16.50
CA THR A 416 5.56 -15.45 15.99
C THR A 416 4.73 -16.69 15.68
N ASN A 417 3.92 -16.60 14.62
CA ASN A 417 3.07 -17.68 14.16
C ASN A 417 3.91 -18.84 13.59
N ALA A 418 3.23 -19.96 13.32
CA ALA A 418 3.83 -21.15 12.73
C ALA A 418 4.75 -20.84 11.55
N ALA A 419 5.94 -21.42 11.59
CA ALA A 419 6.93 -21.29 10.53
C ALA A 419 6.41 -21.97 9.25
N VAL A 420 6.56 -21.29 8.12
CA VAL A 420 6.19 -21.81 6.80
C VAL A 420 7.45 -22.21 6.05
N THR A 421 7.44 -23.41 5.46
CA THR A 421 8.50 -23.92 4.60
C THR A 421 7.94 -24.15 3.20
N ARG A 422 8.39 -23.35 2.23
CA ARG A 422 8.08 -23.49 0.81
C ARG A 422 9.05 -24.51 0.18
N THR A 423 8.60 -25.71 -0.16
CA THR A 423 9.40 -26.77 -0.80
C THR A 423 8.53 -27.82 -1.49
N ARG A 424 9.12 -28.62 -2.39
CA ARG A 424 8.52 -29.85 -2.95
C ARG A 424 9.26 -31.12 -2.53
N ASP A 425 10.27 -31.03 -1.67
CA ASP A 425 10.94 -32.21 -1.11
C ASP A 425 10.05 -32.91 -0.09
N ILE A 426 9.51 -34.06 -0.47
CA ILE A 426 8.65 -34.91 0.37
C ILE A 426 9.30 -35.30 1.70
N ASN A 427 10.63 -35.38 1.76
CA ASN A 427 11.36 -35.69 3.00
C ASN A 427 11.28 -34.54 4.02
N ILE A 428 11.21 -33.29 3.54
CA ILE A 428 11.00 -32.10 4.38
C ILE A 428 9.52 -31.96 4.71
N LEU A 429 8.63 -32.14 3.72
CA LEU A 429 7.18 -32.04 3.91
C LEU A 429 6.64 -33.09 4.92
N ASN A 430 7.23 -34.29 4.95
CA ASN A 430 6.91 -35.31 5.95
C ASN A 430 7.31 -34.95 7.39
N GLN A 431 8.18 -33.96 7.58
CA GLN A 431 8.54 -33.42 8.89
C GLN A 431 7.61 -32.27 9.35
N MET A 432 6.73 -31.77 8.47
CA MET A 432 5.82 -30.66 8.78
C MET A 432 4.53 -31.16 9.46
N ASP A 433 4.06 -30.42 10.48
CA ASP A 433 2.85 -30.74 11.25
C ASP A 433 1.55 -30.65 10.43
N ILE A 434 1.59 -29.92 9.32
CA ILE A 434 0.52 -29.77 8.34
C ILE A 434 1.14 -29.37 7.00
N VAL A 435 0.56 -29.85 5.90
CA VAL A 435 0.99 -29.48 4.55
C VAL A 435 -0.23 -29.09 3.73
N VAL A 436 -0.13 -27.98 3.01
CA VAL A 436 -1.16 -27.43 2.12
C VAL A 436 -0.59 -27.24 0.72
N ASP A 437 -1.38 -27.56 -0.30
CA ASP A 437 -1.03 -27.39 -1.72
C ASP A 437 0.26 -28.09 -2.21
N VAL A 438 0.65 -29.18 -1.56
CA VAL A 438 1.74 -30.05 -2.05
C VAL A 438 1.72 -31.44 -1.41
N GLY A 439 2.02 -32.46 -2.21
CA GLY A 439 2.29 -33.83 -1.75
C GLY A 439 1.38 -34.90 -2.37
N ASP A 440 0.49 -34.53 -3.30
CA ASP A 440 -0.43 -35.44 -4.00
C ASP A 440 -1.40 -36.22 -3.08
N VAL A 441 -1.78 -35.62 -1.94
CA VAL A 441 -2.68 -36.25 -0.97
C VAL A 441 -3.53 -35.25 -0.17
N TYR A 442 -4.84 -35.53 -0.09
CA TYR A 442 -5.76 -34.98 0.89
C TYR A 442 -6.10 -36.05 1.93
N ASP A 443 -5.83 -35.74 3.20
CA ASP A 443 -6.06 -36.59 4.37
C ASP A 443 -6.12 -35.69 5.62
N HIS A 444 -7.32 -35.53 6.20
CA HIS A 444 -7.52 -34.64 7.36
C HIS A 444 -6.71 -35.11 8.58
N ASP A 445 -6.74 -36.40 8.89
CA ASP A 445 -6.12 -36.97 10.09
C ASP A 445 -4.59 -36.86 10.03
N LYS A 446 -4.00 -37.06 8.84
CA LYS A 446 -2.57 -36.83 8.57
C LYS A 446 -2.23 -35.36 8.30
N LYS A 447 -3.23 -34.47 8.30
CA LYS A 447 -3.10 -33.04 8.01
C LYS A 447 -2.37 -32.77 6.69
N ARG A 448 -2.88 -33.34 5.61
CA ARG A 448 -2.43 -33.11 4.25
C ARG A 448 -3.60 -32.58 3.43
N TYR A 449 -3.40 -31.47 2.74
CA TYR A 449 -4.45 -30.71 2.06
C TYR A 449 -3.95 -30.23 0.70
N ASP A 450 -3.61 -31.19 -0.16
CA ASP A 450 -3.33 -31.00 -1.57
C ASP A 450 -4.51 -31.55 -2.40
N HIS A 451 -4.80 -30.90 -3.53
CA HIS A 451 -5.88 -31.22 -4.46
C HIS A 451 -5.37 -31.57 -5.88
N HIS A 452 -4.07 -31.36 -6.15
CA HIS A 452 -3.45 -31.50 -7.48
C HIS A 452 -3.44 -32.93 -8.06
N TYR A 453 -3.83 -33.94 -7.29
CA TYR A 453 -3.68 -35.35 -7.66
C TYR A 453 -4.88 -35.93 -8.43
N ARG A 454 -4.59 -36.87 -9.33
CA ARG A 454 -5.61 -37.55 -10.14
C ARG A 454 -6.59 -38.34 -9.27
N GLY A 455 -7.85 -37.91 -9.26
CA GLY A 455 -8.93 -38.55 -8.52
C GLY A 455 -9.45 -37.74 -7.33
N PHE A 456 -8.84 -36.60 -7.02
CA PHE A 456 -9.43 -35.63 -6.11
C PHE A 456 -10.80 -35.14 -6.61
N ASN A 457 -11.83 -35.25 -5.77
CA ASN A 457 -13.21 -34.85 -6.04
C ASN A 457 -13.90 -34.31 -4.76
N GLU A 458 -13.14 -33.85 -3.77
CA GLU A 458 -13.73 -33.31 -2.54
C GLU A 458 -14.38 -31.95 -2.82
N VAL A 459 -15.61 -31.79 -2.34
CA VAL A 459 -16.41 -30.56 -2.40
C VAL A 459 -16.79 -30.11 -0.99
N PHE A 460 -17.23 -28.86 -0.83
CA PHE A 460 -17.66 -28.32 0.47
C PHE A 460 -18.87 -29.08 1.05
N GLY A 461 -19.83 -29.44 0.19
CA GLY A 461 -21.15 -29.93 0.59
C GLY A 461 -22.17 -28.79 0.59
N HIS A 462 -23.29 -28.94 1.29
CA HIS A 462 -24.31 -27.87 1.44
C HIS A 462 -24.79 -27.27 0.10
N ASN A 463 -25.01 -28.12 -0.91
CA ASN A 463 -25.36 -27.79 -2.31
C ASN A 463 -24.27 -27.10 -3.15
N HIS A 464 -23.04 -26.97 -2.63
CA HIS A 464 -21.88 -26.51 -3.37
C HIS A 464 -21.14 -27.69 -4.02
N ASN A 465 -20.98 -27.63 -5.35
CA ASN A 465 -20.38 -28.68 -6.19
C ASN A 465 -18.96 -28.36 -6.67
N THR A 466 -18.44 -27.19 -6.31
CA THR A 466 -17.09 -26.74 -6.64
C THR A 466 -16.06 -27.61 -5.91
N LYS A 467 -15.03 -28.08 -6.63
CA LYS A 467 -13.90 -28.81 -6.04
C LYS A 467 -13.07 -27.85 -5.19
N LEU A 468 -12.62 -28.31 -4.03
CA LEU A 468 -11.86 -27.47 -3.11
C LEU A 468 -10.41 -27.30 -3.57
N SER A 469 -9.88 -26.09 -3.41
CA SER A 469 -8.45 -25.77 -3.40
C SER A 469 -7.87 -26.03 -2.00
N SER A 470 -6.59 -25.71 -1.76
CA SER A 470 -6.02 -25.85 -0.41
C SER A 470 -6.69 -24.90 0.61
N ALA A 471 -7.18 -23.73 0.18
CA ALA A 471 -7.99 -22.85 1.02
C ALA A 471 -9.33 -23.46 1.39
N GLY A 472 -10.08 -23.98 0.41
CA GLY A 472 -11.38 -24.63 0.62
C GLY A 472 -11.27 -25.83 1.56
N LEU A 473 -10.20 -26.63 1.41
CA LEU A 473 -9.90 -27.76 2.30
C LEU A 473 -9.66 -27.30 3.75
N ILE A 474 -8.78 -26.31 3.98
CA ILE A 474 -8.55 -25.76 5.32
C ILE A 474 -9.82 -25.10 5.89
N TYR A 475 -10.61 -24.43 5.06
CA TYR A 475 -11.82 -23.74 5.48
C TYR A 475 -12.99 -24.70 5.81
N LYS A 476 -13.14 -25.80 5.07
CA LYS A 476 -14.13 -26.85 5.38
C LYS A 476 -13.91 -27.43 6.78
N HIS A 477 -12.65 -27.67 7.14
CA HIS A 477 -12.26 -28.35 8.38
C HIS A 477 -12.06 -27.42 9.59
N TYR A 478 -11.62 -26.19 9.37
CA TYR A 478 -11.25 -25.27 10.46
C TYR A 478 -12.01 -23.93 10.41
N GLY A 479 -12.83 -23.67 9.39
CA GLY A 479 -13.51 -22.39 9.19
C GLY A 479 -14.43 -21.98 10.34
N LYS A 480 -15.21 -22.91 10.90
CA LYS A 480 -16.08 -22.62 12.07
C LYS A 480 -15.25 -22.19 13.29
N LYS A 481 -14.24 -22.99 13.69
CA LYS A 481 -13.26 -22.70 14.74
C LYS A 481 -12.53 -21.35 14.55
N ILE A 482 -12.26 -20.98 13.31
CA ILE A 482 -11.62 -19.71 12.95
C ILE A 482 -12.60 -18.54 13.11
N ILE A 483 -13.82 -18.67 12.61
CA ILE A 483 -14.87 -17.64 12.71
C ILE A 483 -15.27 -17.42 14.18
N SER A 484 -15.55 -18.49 14.93
CA SER A 484 -15.90 -18.42 16.34
C SER A 484 -14.78 -17.81 17.18
N GLY A 485 -13.54 -18.25 16.95
CA GLY A 485 -12.33 -17.75 17.62
C GLY A 485 -11.91 -16.32 17.25
N HIS A 486 -12.41 -15.77 16.13
CA HIS A 486 -12.24 -14.37 15.73
C HIS A 486 -13.34 -13.47 16.31
N LEU A 487 -14.60 -13.91 16.22
CA LEU A 487 -15.77 -13.14 16.68
C LEU A 487 -16.03 -13.23 18.19
N GLY A 488 -15.42 -14.19 18.89
CA GLY A 488 -15.69 -14.47 20.30
C GLY A 488 -17.02 -15.20 20.52
N TRP A 489 -17.42 -16.03 19.55
CA TRP A 489 -18.65 -16.82 19.55
C TRP A 489 -18.34 -18.29 19.88
N ASN A 490 -19.35 -19.13 20.08
CA ASN A 490 -19.14 -20.58 20.17
C ASN A 490 -19.15 -21.23 18.77
N GLU A 491 -18.53 -22.39 18.62
CA GLU A 491 -18.38 -23.04 17.31
C GLU A 491 -19.69 -23.66 16.81
N ASP A 492 -20.47 -24.24 17.73
CA ASP A 492 -21.74 -24.93 17.47
C ASP A 492 -22.97 -23.99 17.48
N GLU A 493 -22.76 -22.67 17.52
CA GLU A 493 -23.85 -21.70 17.43
C GLU A 493 -24.37 -21.57 15.99
N GLU A 494 -25.69 -21.51 15.85
CA GLU A 494 -26.38 -21.33 14.54
C GLU A 494 -25.85 -20.11 13.76
N ARG A 495 -25.58 -18.99 14.43
CA ARG A 495 -24.93 -17.82 13.80
C ARG A 495 -23.53 -18.12 13.25
N THR A 496 -22.76 -19.01 13.89
CA THR A 496 -21.45 -19.44 13.40
C THR A 496 -21.60 -20.34 12.18
N LEU A 497 -22.61 -21.23 12.16
CA LEU A 497 -22.95 -22.01 10.97
C LEU A 497 -23.35 -21.11 9.79
N GLN A 498 -24.22 -20.12 10.02
CA GLN A 498 -24.69 -19.19 9.00
C GLN A 498 -23.55 -18.35 8.40
N ILE A 499 -22.67 -17.78 9.23
CA ILE A 499 -21.50 -17.06 8.75
C ILE A 499 -20.50 -17.99 8.05
N TRP A 500 -20.34 -19.23 8.50
CA TRP A 500 -19.46 -20.20 7.83
C TRP A 500 -19.94 -20.57 6.42
N LEU A 501 -21.25 -20.80 6.25
CA LEU A 501 -21.87 -21.04 4.93
C LEU A 501 -21.81 -19.79 4.03
N LYS A 502 -22.10 -18.59 4.57
CA LYS A 502 -22.07 -17.34 3.80
C LYS A 502 -20.66 -16.99 3.34
N VAL A 503 -19.65 -17.08 4.22
CA VAL A 503 -18.25 -16.83 3.87
C VAL A 503 -17.70 -17.88 2.90
N TYR A 504 -18.20 -19.14 2.93
CA TYR A 504 -17.83 -20.08 1.86
C TYR A 504 -18.30 -19.58 0.49
N ARG A 505 -19.62 -19.34 0.36
CA ARG A 505 -20.28 -18.96 -0.89
C ARG A 505 -19.75 -17.68 -1.51
N GLU A 506 -19.56 -16.64 -0.71
CA GLU A 506 -19.25 -15.30 -1.24
C GLU A 506 -17.74 -15.03 -1.38
N PHE A 507 -16.87 -15.89 -0.83
CA PHE A 507 -15.44 -15.61 -0.73
C PHE A 507 -14.55 -16.83 -1.05
N ILE A 508 -14.76 -17.97 -0.38
CA ILE A 508 -13.88 -19.15 -0.52
C ILE A 508 -14.14 -19.88 -1.85
N GLU A 509 -15.40 -20.09 -2.23
CA GLU A 509 -15.78 -20.84 -3.44
C GLU A 509 -15.22 -20.20 -4.72
N ALA A 510 -15.08 -18.87 -4.75
CA ALA A 510 -14.46 -18.17 -5.88
C ALA A 510 -12.96 -18.49 -6.03
N LEU A 511 -12.24 -18.70 -4.93
CA LEU A 511 -10.84 -19.12 -4.95
C LEU A 511 -10.73 -20.59 -5.37
N ASP A 512 -11.55 -21.46 -4.77
CA ASP A 512 -11.68 -22.88 -5.12
C ASP A 512 -11.95 -23.07 -6.62
N ALA A 513 -12.88 -22.30 -7.18
CA ALA A 513 -13.25 -22.33 -8.60
C ALA A 513 -12.11 -21.85 -9.51
N ILE A 514 -11.52 -20.69 -9.23
CA ILE A 514 -10.44 -20.11 -10.06
C ILE A 514 -9.25 -21.07 -10.14
N ASP A 515 -8.86 -21.63 -8.99
CA ASP A 515 -7.66 -22.45 -8.87
C ASP A 515 -7.85 -23.87 -9.45
N ASN A 516 -9.03 -24.49 -9.27
CA ASN A 516 -9.42 -25.71 -9.98
C ASN A 516 -9.77 -25.48 -11.48
N GLY A 517 -9.54 -24.28 -12.03
CA GLY A 517 -9.71 -23.97 -13.45
C GLY A 517 -11.17 -23.89 -13.93
N VAL A 518 -12.12 -23.64 -13.03
CA VAL A 518 -13.56 -23.59 -13.33
C VAL A 518 -13.95 -22.23 -13.90
N SER A 519 -14.44 -22.23 -15.14
CA SER A 519 -15.02 -21.04 -15.78
C SER A 519 -16.30 -20.60 -15.07
N LEU A 520 -16.45 -19.28 -14.84
CA LEU A 520 -17.65 -18.65 -14.26
C LEU A 520 -18.95 -18.98 -15.02
N TYR A 521 -18.83 -19.27 -16.32
CA TYR A 521 -19.92 -19.78 -17.17
C TYR A 521 -19.49 -21.15 -17.73
N PRO A 522 -20.23 -22.24 -17.45
CA PRO A 522 -19.74 -23.60 -17.73
C PRO A 522 -19.96 -24.09 -19.18
N THR A 523 -20.89 -23.50 -19.92
CA THR A 523 -21.25 -23.91 -21.28
C THR A 523 -20.36 -23.20 -22.31
N VAL A 524 -19.37 -23.90 -22.86
CA VAL A 524 -18.41 -23.30 -23.82
C VAL A 524 -19.02 -23.10 -25.22
N GLU A 525 -20.04 -23.88 -25.58
CA GLU A 525 -20.72 -23.76 -26.87
C GLU A 525 -21.53 -22.46 -26.96
N ASN A 526 -21.26 -21.67 -28.00
CA ASN A 526 -21.95 -20.41 -28.32
C ASN A 526 -21.89 -19.31 -27.23
N LEU A 527 -20.92 -19.37 -26.31
CA LEU A 527 -20.64 -18.26 -25.38
C LEU A 527 -20.25 -17.00 -26.19
N PRO A 528 -20.95 -15.85 -26.04
CA PRO A 528 -20.47 -14.58 -26.58
C PRO A 528 -19.17 -14.15 -25.90
N GLU A 529 -18.32 -13.37 -26.59
CA GLU A 529 -17.14 -12.80 -25.93
C GLU A 529 -17.55 -11.92 -24.75
N ALA A 530 -16.86 -12.09 -23.62
CA ALA A 530 -17.11 -11.32 -22.40
C ALA A 530 -16.91 -9.82 -22.67
N ALA A 531 -17.98 -9.03 -22.54
CA ALA A 531 -18.02 -7.61 -22.87
C ALA A 531 -16.95 -6.75 -22.16
N TYR A 532 -16.38 -7.25 -21.06
CA TYR A 532 -15.15 -6.75 -20.45
C TYR A 532 -14.43 -7.89 -19.72
N ARG A 533 -13.15 -7.69 -19.41
CA ARG A 533 -12.34 -8.62 -18.58
C ARG A 533 -12.02 -7.94 -17.26
N ASN A 534 -12.43 -8.54 -16.14
CA ASN A 534 -11.99 -8.09 -14.82
C ASN A 534 -10.64 -8.74 -14.44
N ARG A 535 -9.78 -7.99 -13.72
CA ARG A 535 -8.53 -8.46 -13.10
C ARG A 535 -8.25 -7.73 -11.76
N THR A 536 -9.29 -7.31 -11.04
CA THR A 536 -9.21 -6.67 -9.71
C THR A 536 -9.56 -7.62 -8.56
N ASP A 537 -9.94 -8.85 -8.87
CA ASP A 537 -10.19 -9.95 -7.94
C ASP A 537 -8.94 -10.32 -7.11
N LEU A 538 -9.18 -11.08 -6.02
CA LEU A 538 -8.14 -11.44 -5.06
C LEU A 538 -7.03 -12.30 -5.68
N SER A 539 -7.37 -13.29 -6.51
CA SER A 539 -6.40 -14.12 -7.25
C SER A 539 -5.53 -13.30 -8.20
N SER A 540 -6.13 -12.40 -8.99
CA SER A 540 -5.40 -11.42 -9.81
C SER A 540 -4.58 -10.42 -9.01
N ARG A 541 -4.87 -10.19 -7.72
CA ARG A 541 -4.08 -9.30 -6.85
C ARG A 541 -2.91 -10.03 -6.20
N VAL A 542 -3.10 -11.29 -5.80
CA VAL A 542 -2.02 -12.16 -5.31
C VAL A 542 -1.06 -12.50 -6.44
N GLY A 543 -1.55 -12.80 -7.65
CA GLY A 543 -0.72 -13.06 -8.83
C GLY A 543 0.27 -11.93 -9.13
N LYS A 544 -0.08 -10.67 -8.85
CA LYS A 544 0.78 -9.47 -9.03
C LYS A 544 1.88 -9.33 -7.95
N LEU A 545 1.88 -10.15 -6.91
CA LEU A 545 2.93 -10.17 -5.88
C LEU A 545 4.05 -11.17 -6.20
N ASN A 546 3.84 -12.12 -7.12
CA ASN A 546 4.89 -13.02 -7.61
C ASN A 546 6.03 -12.23 -8.30
N SER A 547 7.18 -12.88 -8.53
CA SER A 547 8.21 -12.27 -9.39
C SER A 547 7.69 -11.99 -10.80
N ASN A 548 8.01 -10.81 -11.33
CA ASN A 548 7.87 -10.56 -12.75
C ASN A 548 8.83 -11.49 -13.54
N TRP A 549 8.45 -11.85 -14.77
CA TRP A 549 9.24 -12.77 -15.62
C TRP A 549 10.66 -12.28 -15.93
N ASN A 550 10.90 -10.97 -15.79
CA ASN A 550 12.16 -10.28 -16.01
C ASN A 550 12.87 -9.86 -14.70
N GLU A 551 12.53 -10.49 -13.58
CA GLU A 551 13.19 -10.34 -12.28
C GLU A 551 13.89 -11.63 -11.84
N GLU A 552 14.81 -11.52 -10.88
CA GLU A 552 15.45 -12.68 -10.26
C GLU A 552 14.47 -13.44 -9.35
N PHE A 553 14.31 -14.75 -9.60
CA PHE A 553 13.51 -15.64 -8.77
C PHE A 553 14.40 -16.29 -7.72
N THR A 554 14.34 -15.82 -6.47
CA THR A 554 15.09 -16.38 -5.34
C THR A 554 14.13 -16.84 -4.25
N GLU A 555 14.49 -17.90 -3.52
CA GLU A 555 13.65 -18.43 -2.42
C GLU A 555 13.32 -17.34 -1.39
N GLN A 556 14.27 -16.46 -1.10
CA GLN A 556 14.07 -15.36 -0.14
C GLN A 556 13.13 -14.28 -0.69
N SER A 557 13.23 -13.91 -1.98
CA SER A 557 12.28 -12.94 -2.56
C SER A 557 10.86 -13.52 -2.65
N GLN A 558 10.73 -14.80 -3.00
CA GLN A 558 9.43 -15.49 -2.99
C GLN A 558 8.85 -15.59 -1.59
N MET A 559 9.65 -15.91 -0.56
CA MET A 559 9.13 -16.06 0.79
C MET A 559 8.63 -14.73 1.39
N VAL A 560 9.30 -13.61 1.10
CA VAL A 560 8.81 -12.27 1.49
C VAL A 560 7.50 -11.95 0.77
N ARG A 561 7.45 -12.15 -0.55
CA ARG A 561 6.27 -11.91 -1.40
C ARG A 561 5.07 -12.79 -1.01
N PHE A 562 5.31 -14.05 -0.66
CA PHE A 562 4.30 -14.97 -0.16
C PHE A 562 3.76 -14.56 1.22
N GLU A 563 4.62 -14.07 2.12
CA GLU A 563 4.19 -13.49 3.40
C GLU A 563 3.41 -12.18 3.22
N GLU A 564 3.54 -11.48 2.09
CA GLU A 564 2.66 -10.35 1.74
C GLU A 564 1.32 -10.84 1.16
N ALA A 565 1.34 -11.84 0.27
CA ALA A 565 0.14 -12.48 -0.27
C ALA A 565 -0.76 -13.09 0.82
N SER A 566 -0.17 -13.81 1.77
CA SER A 566 -0.89 -14.43 2.89
C SER A 566 -1.53 -13.39 3.82
N LYS A 567 -0.88 -12.22 4.01
CA LYS A 567 -1.47 -11.09 4.74
C LYS A 567 -2.59 -10.42 3.95
N LEU A 568 -2.46 -10.31 2.64
CA LEU A 568 -3.45 -9.74 1.73
C LEU A 568 -4.75 -10.57 1.74
N THR A 569 -4.67 -11.87 1.46
CA THR A 569 -5.85 -12.76 1.45
C THR A 569 -6.48 -12.86 2.84
N GLY A 570 -5.65 -12.99 3.87
CA GLY A 570 -6.07 -13.07 5.26
C GLY A 570 -6.77 -11.83 5.80
N LYS A 571 -6.31 -10.63 5.40
CA LYS A 571 -6.97 -9.37 5.74
C LYS A 571 -8.37 -9.32 5.13
N GLU A 572 -8.47 -9.61 3.83
CA GLU A 572 -9.73 -9.54 3.09
C GLU A 572 -10.75 -10.57 3.62
N PHE A 573 -10.28 -11.78 3.93
CA PHE A 573 -11.08 -12.81 4.60
C PHE A 573 -11.65 -12.34 5.93
N LEU A 574 -10.84 -11.73 6.82
CA LEU A 574 -11.31 -11.24 8.11
C LEU A 574 -12.25 -10.04 7.99
N GLU A 575 -12.04 -9.17 7.00
CA GLU A 575 -12.95 -8.06 6.69
C GLU A 575 -14.30 -8.59 6.15
N SER A 576 -14.30 -9.64 5.32
CA SER A 576 -15.52 -10.35 4.91
C SER A 576 -16.23 -11.02 6.09
N VAL A 577 -15.54 -11.77 6.94
CA VAL A 577 -16.12 -12.39 8.16
C VAL A 577 -16.75 -11.32 9.05
N ASP A 578 -16.07 -10.20 9.29
CA ASP A 578 -16.60 -9.09 10.07
C ASP A 578 -17.84 -8.45 9.42
N GLN A 579 -17.80 -8.20 8.11
CA GLN A 579 -18.92 -7.61 7.38
C GLN A 579 -20.15 -8.52 7.42
N TYR A 580 -20.00 -9.84 7.20
CA TYR A 580 -21.14 -10.74 7.26
C TYR A 580 -21.67 -10.91 8.69
N ALA A 581 -20.79 -11.02 9.69
CA ALA A 581 -21.18 -11.22 11.09
C ALA A 581 -21.79 -9.99 11.77
N LYS A 582 -21.32 -8.78 11.43
CA LYS A 582 -21.64 -7.53 12.15
C LYS A 582 -22.57 -6.60 11.37
N VAL A 583 -22.76 -6.80 10.07
CA VAL A 583 -23.56 -5.91 9.20
C VAL A 583 -24.62 -6.66 8.39
N TRP A 584 -24.28 -7.80 7.79
CA TRP A 584 -25.24 -8.63 7.04
C TRP A 584 -26.22 -9.35 7.97
N LEU A 585 -25.73 -10.25 8.84
CA LEU A 585 -26.59 -11.10 9.65
C LEU A 585 -27.61 -10.33 10.54
N PRO A 586 -27.26 -9.20 11.19
CA PRO A 586 -28.24 -8.40 11.93
C PRO A 586 -29.33 -7.75 11.07
N ALA A 587 -29.14 -7.65 9.75
CA ALA A 587 -30.18 -7.17 8.84
C ALA A 587 -31.30 -8.19 8.63
N ARG A 588 -31.07 -9.49 8.90
CA ARG A 588 -32.07 -10.56 8.71
C ARG A 588 -33.37 -10.24 9.42
N ASP A 589 -33.29 -9.80 10.67
CA ASP A 589 -34.47 -9.50 11.50
C ASP A 589 -35.30 -8.34 10.90
N ILE A 590 -34.64 -7.36 10.28
CA ILE A 590 -35.29 -6.25 9.58
C ILE A 590 -36.02 -6.76 8.32
N VAL A 591 -35.45 -7.73 7.59
CA VAL A 591 -36.10 -8.33 6.42
C VAL A 591 -37.27 -9.24 6.83
N VAL A 592 -37.15 -9.98 7.94
CA VAL A 592 -38.26 -10.77 8.50
C VAL A 592 -39.42 -9.86 8.90
N ASP A 593 -39.15 -8.74 9.56
CA ASP A 593 -40.16 -7.75 9.94
C ASP A 593 -40.83 -7.10 8.70
N ALA A 594 -40.04 -6.66 7.72
CA ALA A 594 -40.53 -6.08 6.47
C ALA A 594 -41.42 -7.04 5.66
N LEU A 595 -41.04 -8.32 5.54
CA LEU A 595 -41.84 -9.35 4.85
C LEU A 595 -43.13 -9.71 5.61
N SER A 596 -43.10 -9.66 6.94
CA SER A 596 -44.26 -9.89 7.81
C SER A 596 -45.26 -8.74 7.76
N LYS A 597 -44.77 -7.50 7.70
CA LYS A 597 -45.58 -6.27 7.67
C LYS A 597 -46.05 -5.86 6.27
N ARG A 598 -45.59 -6.50 5.18
CA ARG A 598 -45.86 -6.05 3.79
C ARG A 598 -47.34 -5.76 3.48
N ASN A 599 -48.25 -6.59 3.96
CA ASN A 599 -49.71 -6.43 3.77
C ASN A 599 -50.31 -5.26 4.59
N GLN A 600 -49.55 -4.68 5.52
CA GLN A 600 -49.89 -3.47 6.29
C GLN A 600 -49.32 -2.19 5.64
N VAL A 601 -48.30 -2.35 4.77
CA VAL A 601 -47.73 -1.28 3.95
C VAL A 601 -48.61 -1.07 2.71
N ASP A 602 -49.04 -2.16 2.08
CA ASP A 602 -49.96 -2.14 0.95
C ASP A 602 -50.77 -3.44 0.83
N ASP A 603 -52.08 -3.33 0.57
CA ASP A 603 -53.01 -4.47 0.50
C ASP A 603 -52.65 -5.48 -0.60
N SER A 604 -51.88 -5.09 -1.64
CA SER A 604 -51.40 -6.02 -2.67
C SER A 604 -50.33 -6.99 -2.15
N GLY A 605 -49.69 -6.69 -1.02
CA GLY A 605 -48.52 -7.39 -0.51
C GLY A 605 -47.25 -7.26 -1.38
N LYS A 606 -47.30 -6.51 -2.50
CA LYS A 606 -46.21 -6.43 -3.49
C LYS A 606 -45.18 -5.34 -3.21
N ILE A 607 -45.35 -4.62 -2.11
CA ILE A 607 -44.49 -3.51 -1.67
C ILE A 607 -43.99 -3.85 -0.25
N ILE A 608 -42.67 -3.84 -0.05
CA ILE A 608 -42.04 -4.00 1.26
C ILE A 608 -41.44 -2.68 1.73
N LEU A 609 -41.48 -2.41 3.04
CA LEU A 609 -40.92 -1.22 3.66
C LEU A 609 -39.72 -1.60 4.53
N PHE A 610 -38.60 -0.89 4.32
CA PHE A 610 -37.46 -0.86 5.23
C PHE A 610 -37.42 0.50 5.93
N GLU A 611 -37.74 0.57 7.22
CA GLU A 611 -37.70 1.80 8.02
C GLU A 611 -36.26 2.36 8.18
N THR A 612 -35.23 1.57 7.88
CA THR A 612 -33.82 1.96 7.90
C THR A 612 -33.05 1.15 6.84
N PHE A 613 -32.05 1.77 6.22
CA PHE A 613 -31.20 1.10 5.24
C PHE A 613 -30.41 -0.06 5.86
N CYS A 614 -30.50 -1.24 5.22
CA CYS A 614 -29.76 -2.45 5.60
C CYS A 614 -29.43 -3.30 4.34
N PRO A 615 -28.46 -4.23 4.40
CA PRO A 615 -28.15 -5.16 3.32
C PRO A 615 -29.22 -6.28 3.20
N TRP A 616 -30.39 -5.93 2.64
CA TRP A 616 -31.58 -6.80 2.65
C TRP A 616 -31.66 -7.88 1.56
N ILE A 617 -30.94 -7.73 0.44
CA ILE A 617 -31.23 -8.45 -0.82
C ILE A 617 -31.09 -9.97 -0.68
N ASP A 618 -29.99 -10.47 -0.13
CA ASP A 618 -29.77 -11.93 -0.02
C ASP A 618 -30.77 -12.56 0.94
N HIS A 619 -30.97 -11.94 2.11
CA HIS A 619 -31.94 -12.38 3.08
C HIS A 619 -33.36 -12.38 2.54
N TYR A 620 -33.71 -11.43 1.66
CA TYR A 620 -35.01 -11.42 1.00
C TYR A 620 -35.21 -12.67 0.13
N PHE A 621 -34.24 -13.06 -0.70
CA PHE A 621 -34.31 -14.31 -1.49
C PHE A 621 -34.24 -15.58 -0.64
N GLU A 622 -33.55 -15.55 0.51
CA GLU A 622 -33.53 -16.64 1.48
C GLU A 622 -34.86 -16.79 2.26
N LEU A 623 -35.66 -15.72 2.35
CA LEU A 623 -36.85 -15.65 3.21
C LEU A 623 -38.17 -15.70 2.44
N GLU A 624 -38.26 -15.13 1.23
CA GLU A 624 -39.54 -15.00 0.53
C GLU A 624 -40.22 -16.34 0.18
N HIS A 625 -39.44 -17.42 0.11
CA HIS A 625 -39.92 -18.78 -0.15
C HIS A 625 -40.38 -19.54 1.11
N LEU A 626 -40.35 -18.94 2.30
CA LEU A 626 -40.76 -19.60 3.53
C LEU A 626 -42.27 -19.44 3.79
N ASP A 627 -42.96 -20.55 4.03
CA ASP A 627 -44.42 -20.62 4.26
C ASP A 627 -44.94 -19.63 5.31
N GLN A 628 -44.12 -19.28 6.31
CA GLN A 628 -44.47 -18.31 7.36
C GLN A 628 -44.87 -16.93 6.82
N PHE A 629 -44.37 -16.52 5.64
CA PHE A 629 -44.74 -15.26 5.01
C PHE A 629 -45.92 -15.38 4.03
N GLN A 630 -46.31 -16.61 3.66
CA GLN A 630 -47.45 -16.90 2.78
C GLN A 630 -47.38 -16.15 1.43
N ILE A 631 -46.19 -16.06 0.84
CA ILE A 631 -45.98 -15.49 -0.50
C ILE A 631 -46.15 -16.62 -1.52
N LYS A 632 -47.18 -16.54 -2.38
CA LYS A 632 -47.37 -17.50 -3.48
C LYS A 632 -46.61 -17.05 -4.72
N GLN A 633 -46.40 -17.99 -5.64
CA GLN A 633 -45.87 -17.69 -6.97
C GLN A 633 -46.79 -16.69 -7.71
N GLY A 634 -46.22 -15.60 -8.23
CA GLY A 634 -46.96 -14.47 -8.80
C GLY A 634 -47.49 -13.45 -7.80
N GLU A 635 -47.35 -13.68 -6.48
CA GLU A 635 -47.69 -12.74 -5.40
C GLU A 635 -46.42 -12.09 -4.78
N GLU A 636 -45.24 -12.31 -5.36
CA GLU A 636 -43.97 -11.87 -4.79
C GLU A 636 -43.81 -10.34 -4.83
N PRO A 637 -43.13 -9.75 -3.82
CA PRO A 637 -42.81 -8.32 -3.85
C PRO A 637 -42.03 -7.88 -5.10
N LEU A 638 -42.42 -6.70 -5.58
CA LEU A 638 -41.90 -6.05 -6.79
C LEU A 638 -41.06 -4.80 -6.46
N TYR A 639 -41.39 -4.11 -5.37
CA TYR A 639 -40.73 -2.87 -4.97
C TYR A 639 -40.40 -2.84 -3.48
N ALA A 640 -39.22 -2.30 -3.15
CA ALA A 640 -38.79 -1.99 -1.79
C ALA A 640 -38.76 -0.47 -1.58
N LEU A 641 -39.42 -0.01 -0.51
CA LEU A 641 -39.38 1.36 -0.01
C LEU A 641 -38.23 1.50 1.00
N LEU A 642 -37.36 2.48 0.79
CA LEU A 642 -36.14 2.71 1.57
C LEU A 642 -35.96 4.21 1.86
N PRO A 643 -35.57 4.64 3.06
CA PRO A 643 -35.23 6.04 3.33
C PRO A 643 -33.92 6.43 2.63
N ASP A 644 -33.89 7.66 2.13
CA ASP A 644 -32.71 8.33 1.62
C ASP A 644 -32.18 9.31 2.67
N GLY A 645 -30.92 9.15 3.07
CA GLY A 645 -30.31 9.91 4.18
C GLY A 645 -30.30 11.44 4.01
N SER A 646 -30.63 11.93 2.81
CA SER A 646 -30.73 13.35 2.43
C SER A 646 -32.05 14.02 2.81
N LYS A 647 -32.99 13.31 3.46
CA LYS A 647 -34.44 13.64 3.59
C LYS A 647 -35.24 13.35 2.31
N GLY A 648 -35.31 12.07 1.95
CA GLY A 648 -36.27 11.60 0.96
C GLY A 648 -36.49 10.10 1.10
N TRP A 649 -37.17 9.53 0.12
CA TRP A 649 -37.44 8.10 0.02
C TRP A 649 -37.04 7.57 -1.36
N ARG A 650 -36.91 6.26 -1.47
CA ARG A 650 -36.60 5.52 -2.70
C ARG A 650 -37.57 4.39 -2.91
N VAL A 651 -38.02 4.25 -4.15
CA VAL A 651 -38.72 3.07 -4.67
C VAL A 651 -37.71 2.28 -5.47
N ARG A 652 -37.27 1.13 -4.97
CA ARG A 652 -36.30 0.25 -5.66
C ARG A 652 -37.00 -0.99 -6.20
N GLY A 653 -36.86 -1.25 -7.49
CA GLY A 653 -37.33 -2.49 -8.10
C GLY A 653 -36.56 -3.72 -7.59
N ILE A 654 -37.28 -4.81 -7.35
CA ILE A 654 -36.72 -6.07 -6.86
C ILE A 654 -36.34 -6.96 -8.06
N PRO A 655 -35.11 -7.52 -8.10
CA PRO A 655 -34.69 -8.40 -9.19
C PRO A 655 -35.33 -9.79 -9.08
N PRO A 656 -35.32 -10.63 -10.13
CA PRO A 656 -35.84 -12.00 -10.04
C PRO A 656 -34.95 -12.93 -9.21
N ASN A 657 -33.66 -12.61 -9.06
CA ASN A 657 -32.69 -13.26 -8.18
C ASN A 657 -31.55 -12.27 -7.82
N SER A 658 -30.65 -12.63 -6.91
CA SER A 658 -29.58 -11.74 -6.43
C SER A 658 -28.44 -11.47 -7.42
N THR A 659 -28.30 -12.23 -8.50
CA THR A 659 -27.13 -12.17 -9.41
C THR A 659 -27.35 -11.35 -10.69
N THR A 660 -28.55 -10.77 -10.88
CA THR A 660 -28.91 -10.04 -12.11
C THR A 660 -29.37 -8.61 -11.87
N PHE A 661 -29.13 -7.75 -12.88
CA PHE A 661 -29.68 -6.39 -12.96
C PHE A 661 -31.08 -6.33 -13.60
N ALA A 662 -31.62 -7.48 -14.06
CA ALA A 662 -33.03 -7.58 -14.46
C ALA A 662 -33.96 -7.34 -13.26
N LEU A 663 -35.22 -6.97 -13.52
CA LEU A 663 -36.20 -6.60 -12.50
C LEU A 663 -37.48 -7.41 -12.70
N ARG A 664 -38.14 -7.81 -11.61
CA ARG A 664 -39.47 -8.45 -11.67
C ARG A 664 -40.50 -7.53 -12.31
N LYS A 665 -40.43 -6.24 -11.94
CA LYS A 665 -41.11 -5.15 -12.63
C LYS A 665 -40.25 -3.88 -12.52
N PRO A 666 -39.72 -3.33 -13.62
CA PRO A 666 -39.13 -2.00 -13.62
C PRO A 666 -40.21 -0.93 -13.42
N LEU A 667 -39.83 0.24 -12.90
CA LEU A 667 -40.72 1.41 -12.87
C LEU A 667 -41.25 1.76 -14.28
N PRO A 668 -42.46 2.35 -14.40
CA PRO A 668 -43.12 2.67 -15.66
C PRO A 668 -42.20 3.35 -16.66
N GLU A 669 -42.27 2.92 -17.92
CA GLU A 669 -41.39 3.41 -18.99
C GLU A 669 -41.44 4.95 -19.18
N PRO A 670 -42.63 5.60 -19.19
CA PRO A 670 -42.74 7.05 -19.33
C PRO A 670 -42.08 7.87 -18.22
N TRP A 671 -41.73 7.25 -17.07
CA TRP A 671 -41.06 7.93 -15.96
C TRP A 671 -39.54 7.96 -16.12
N ARG A 672 -38.96 7.06 -16.93
CA ARG A 672 -37.53 6.73 -16.87
C ARG A 672 -36.66 7.87 -17.39
N GLY A 673 -35.69 8.28 -16.58
CA GLY A 673 -34.81 9.43 -16.88
C GLY A 673 -35.45 10.79 -16.59
N LEU A 674 -36.75 10.84 -16.25
CA LEU A 674 -37.39 12.08 -15.80
C LEU A 674 -37.02 12.40 -14.35
N ARG A 675 -37.17 13.68 -14.02
CA ARG A 675 -36.85 14.26 -12.73
C ARG A 675 -37.81 15.38 -12.37
N ASP A 676 -37.84 15.71 -11.09
CA ASP A 676 -38.40 16.96 -10.56
C ASP A 676 -39.83 17.21 -11.10
N GLU A 677 -40.19 18.41 -11.58
CA GLU A 677 -41.58 18.70 -11.98
C GLU A 677 -42.08 17.84 -13.16
N LYS A 678 -41.20 17.44 -14.08
CA LYS A 678 -41.56 16.62 -15.26
C LYS A 678 -41.94 15.20 -14.87
N LEU A 679 -41.28 14.64 -13.85
CA LEU A 679 -41.68 13.36 -13.30
C LEU A 679 -42.98 13.47 -12.50
N ALA A 680 -43.22 14.60 -11.83
CA ALA A 680 -44.46 14.82 -11.09
C ALA A 680 -45.67 14.93 -12.04
N GLU A 681 -45.51 15.63 -13.17
CA GLU A 681 -46.49 15.74 -14.24
C GLU A 681 -46.84 14.36 -14.85
N VAL A 682 -45.82 13.59 -15.29
CA VAL A 682 -46.05 12.32 -16.01
C VAL A 682 -46.45 11.16 -15.08
N SER A 683 -46.09 11.20 -13.80
CA SER A 683 -46.57 10.21 -12.81
C SER A 683 -47.88 10.59 -12.14
N GLY A 684 -48.25 11.88 -12.16
CA GLY A 684 -49.32 12.43 -11.33
C GLY A 684 -49.06 12.24 -9.83
N VAL A 685 -47.80 12.28 -9.38
CA VAL A 685 -47.41 12.17 -7.97
C VAL A 685 -46.57 13.40 -7.59
N PRO A 686 -46.91 14.16 -6.56
CA PRO A 686 -46.10 15.30 -6.12
C PRO A 686 -44.78 14.83 -5.46
N GLY A 687 -43.81 15.73 -5.32
CA GLY A 687 -42.58 15.47 -4.57
C GLY A 687 -41.56 14.55 -5.24
N THR A 688 -41.77 14.14 -6.50
CA THR A 688 -40.86 13.23 -7.21
C THR A 688 -39.52 13.87 -7.53
N ILE A 689 -38.43 13.23 -7.12
CA ILE A 689 -37.06 13.72 -7.32
C ILE A 689 -36.50 13.20 -8.65
N PHE A 690 -36.57 11.88 -8.89
CA PHE A 690 -36.07 11.26 -10.12
C PHE A 690 -36.59 9.84 -10.32
N CYS A 691 -36.47 9.33 -11.55
CA CYS A 691 -36.51 7.91 -11.88
C CYS A 691 -35.32 7.58 -12.80
N HIS A 692 -34.59 6.50 -12.52
CA HIS A 692 -33.44 6.11 -13.32
C HIS A 692 -33.85 5.69 -14.74
N ALA A 693 -32.98 5.90 -15.74
CA ALA A 693 -33.26 5.58 -17.15
C ALA A 693 -33.58 4.10 -17.42
N SER A 694 -33.10 3.18 -16.57
CA SER A 694 -33.44 1.74 -16.62
C SER A 694 -34.62 1.34 -15.72
N GLY A 695 -35.25 2.27 -15.00
CA GLY A 695 -36.39 2.01 -14.12
C GLY A 695 -36.10 1.20 -12.84
N PHE A 696 -34.83 0.98 -12.48
CA PHE A 696 -34.48 0.18 -11.29
C PHE A 696 -34.69 0.90 -9.94
N ILE A 697 -34.69 2.24 -9.96
CA ILE A 697 -34.89 3.05 -8.77
C ILE A 697 -35.52 4.40 -9.14
N GLY A 698 -36.43 4.87 -8.30
CA GLY A 698 -36.94 6.23 -8.27
C GLY A 698 -36.87 6.81 -6.88
N GLY A 699 -37.11 8.12 -6.75
CA GLY A 699 -37.09 8.82 -5.47
C GLY A 699 -38.16 9.90 -5.37
N ASN A 700 -38.64 10.11 -4.15
CA ASN A 700 -39.63 11.11 -3.76
C ASN A 700 -39.14 11.81 -2.47
N ASP A 701 -39.66 12.99 -2.13
CA ASP A 701 -39.37 13.68 -0.88
C ASP A 701 -40.09 13.08 0.34
N THR A 702 -41.27 12.49 0.13
CA THR A 702 -42.16 11.95 1.16
C THR A 702 -42.26 10.42 1.11
N PHE A 703 -42.66 9.81 2.24
CA PHE A 703 -42.93 8.37 2.28
C PHE A 703 -44.18 8.05 1.46
N GLU A 704 -45.20 8.89 1.61
CA GLU A 704 -46.51 8.80 0.96
C GLU A 704 -46.37 8.90 -0.56
N GLY A 705 -45.57 9.85 -1.06
CA GLY A 705 -45.27 9.97 -2.48
C GLY A 705 -44.46 8.79 -3.04
N ALA A 706 -43.51 8.23 -2.26
CA ALA A 706 -42.80 7.02 -2.67
C ALA A 706 -43.70 5.77 -2.68
N LEU A 707 -44.59 5.62 -1.70
CA LEU A 707 -45.60 4.56 -1.67
C LEU A 707 -46.58 4.68 -2.84
N GLU A 708 -47.02 5.90 -3.19
CA GLU A 708 -47.90 6.14 -4.34
C GLU A 708 -47.21 5.90 -5.69
N MET A 709 -45.92 6.29 -5.83
CA MET A 709 -45.10 5.88 -6.97
C MET A 709 -45.03 4.35 -7.10
N ALA A 710 -44.84 3.63 -5.98
CA ALA A 710 -44.80 2.18 -5.98
C ALA A 710 -46.17 1.56 -6.36
N ARG A 711 -47.28 2.07 -5.81
CA ARG A 711 -48.65 1.62 -6.13
C ARG A 711 -48.97 1.75 -7.61
N LYS A 712 -48.75 2.94 -8.19
CA LYS A 712 -48.92 3.17 -9.63
C LYS A 712 -48.00 2.27 -10.46
N ALA A 713 -46.77 2.04 -10.01
CA ALA A 713 -45.85 1.11 -10.66
C ALA A 713 -46.23 -0.39 -10.52
N VAL A 714 -47.02 -0.78 -9.50
CA VAL A 714 -47.64 -2.11 -9.39
C VAL A 714 -48.80 -2.25 -10.37
N GLN A 715 -49.58 -1.18 -10.60
CA GLN A 715 -50.77 -1.18 -11.46
C GLN A 715 -50.48 -1.05 -12.97
N PHE A 716 -49.43 -0.31 -13.36
CA PHE A 716 -49.06 0.00 -14.76
C PHE A 716 -48.64 -1.22 -15.61
#